data_AF-A0A1A9VD09-F1
#
_entry.id   AF-A0A1A9VD09-F1
#
_cell.length_a   1.000
_cell.length_b   1.000
_cell.length_c   1.000
_cell.angle_alpha   90.00
_cell.angle_beta   90.00
_cell.angle_gamma   90.00
#
_symmetry.space_group_name_H-M   'P 1'
#
loop_
_entity.id
_entity.type
_entity.pdbx_description
1 polymer ?
#
loop_
_entity_poly.entity_id
_entity_poly.type
_entity_poly.pdbx_seq_one_letter_code
_entity_poly.pdbx_strand_id
1 'polypeptide(L)'
;MDFAEYRQRGKEMVDYIADYLENIRERRVYPDVKPGYMQTLLPDSAPVEGESWDDIFNDVERVVMPGVTHWQSPHMHAYFPALNSFPSLLGDMLADAINCLGFTWASSPACTELEIIVMNWLGKMIGLPDDFLNLNNTSRGGGVVQTTASEATLVSLLAGRTKAIRRFHEKYTGYQDAEINARLVAYCSDQAHSSICATLGTTGSCSFDNLEEVGIVSSEFDLWLHVDAAYAGSAFICPEFRTWLKGIERADSFAFNPSKWLMIHFDATAMIKDVTTVHRTFNVEPLYLQHENSGVAVDFMHWQIPLSRRFRALKIWFVLRSFGIKGLQQHIREGVRLAQKFEALVAADHRFEIPAKRHLGLVVFRIKSDNEVTEHLLKRLNNRGNLHCIPSSLKGKYVIRFTVTSSRTTINDITRDWKEIKDVATTLLTEMKINISDRVYLKNTKEKSSAFGSSLLLSNSPLSPKIINGSFAAIFDTKEISTQTYAGVRITRQESPSMRRRVRGILMSGKQFSLDSHMDVVLQTFIDSSPKNSKEQEIASNKRENCDDIHEDEEAGEVKGTLAKDNAPVPSFLKIANQKYSPTKIHRRIATKSFMLPPIPSEENDTQTEIKGHLNGQEKECGNQELSLLYPGKRYLYSNNSSNNDVYFTENVLNSPSPKDEYPPLPSSSILSEPEKVYKKY
;
A
#
# COMPACT_ATOMS: atom_id res chain seq x y z
N MET A 1 -43.46 4.02 -13.33
CA MET A 1 -42.85 4.97 -12.36
C MET A 1 -43.13 6.41 -12.69
N ASP A 2 -43.91 7.05 -11.83
CA ASP A 2 -44.11 8.51 -11.77
C ASP A 2 -43.49 9.10 -10.47
N PHE A 3 -43.78 10.36 -10.16
CA PHE A 3 -43.29 11.00 -8.93
C PHE A 3 -43.93 10.51 -7.62
N ALA A 4 -45.10 9.85 -7.66
CA ALA A 4 -45.71 9.25 -6.47
C ALA A 4 -45.06 7.88 -6.20
N GLU A 5 -44.99 7.03 -7.22
CA GLU A 5 -44.35 5.73 -7.18
C GLU A 5 -42.86 5.86 -6.81
N TYR A 6 -42.10 6.78 -7.42
CA TYR A 6 -40.71 7.03 -7.06
C TYR A 6 -40.52 7.38 -5.57
N ARG A 7 -41.45 8.14 -4.96
CA ARG A 7 -41.38 8.48 -3.52
C ARG A 7 -41.78 7.33 -2.60
N GLN A 8 -42.45 6.31 -3.11
CA GLN A 8 -42.68 5.06 -2.41
C GLN A 8 -41.46 4.15 -2.56
N ARG A 9 -41.10 3.78 -3.80
CA ARG A 9 -40.01 2.85 -4.11
C ARG A 9 -38.64 3.34 -3.61
N GLY A 10 -38.42 4.66 -3.62
CA GLY A 10 -37.22 5.28 -3.05
C GLY A 10 -37.12 5.19 -1.52
N LYS A 11 -38.23 5.01 -0.79
CA LYS A 11 -38.20 4.70 0.66
C LYS A 11 -37.96 3.22 0.88
N GLU A 12 -38.70 2.37 0.18
CA GLU A 12 -38.53 0.90 0.23
C GLU A 12 -37.06 0.50 -0.03
N MET A 13 -36.39 1.18 -0.98
CA MET A 13 -34.95 1.01 -1.24
C MET A 13 -34.04 1.54 -0.12
N VAL A 14 -34.38 2.66 0.54
CA VAL A 14 -33.61 3.21 1.67
C VAL A 14 -33.70 2.29 2.89
N ASP A 15 -34.90 1.82 3.20
CA ASP A 15 -35.17 0.89 4.31
C ASP A 15 -34.44 -0.44 4.06
N TYR A 16 -34.55 -0.99 2.83
CA TYR A 16 -33.80 -2.18 2.41
C TYR A 16 -32.28 -2.01 2.49
N ILE A 17 -31.73 -0.85 2.09
CA ILE A 17 -30.29 -0.57 2.22
C ILE A 17 -29.86 -0.52 3.69
N ALA A 18 -30.71 0.00 4.58
CA ALA A 18 -30.44 0.00 6.02
C ALA A 18 -30.43 -1.43 6.58
N ASP A 19 -31.48 -2.21 6.32
CA ASP A 19 -31.62 -3.61 6.78
C ASP A 19 -30.52 -4.52 6.22
N TYR A 20 -30.22 -4.40 4.92
CA TYR A 20 -29.12 -5.12 4.27
C TYR A 20 -27.78 -4.80 4.93
N LEU A 21 -27.50 -3.52 5.20
CA LEU A 21 -26.25 -3.13 5.83
C LEU A 21 -26.21 -3.56 7.30
N GLU A 22 -27.27 -3.41 8.09
CA GLU A 22 -27.32 -3.82 9.50
C GLU A 22 -27.04 -5.33 9.64
N ASN A 23 -27.76 -6.15 8.89
CA ASN A 23 -27.71 -7.62 9.00
C ASN A 23 -26.60 -8.28 8.15
N ILE A 24 -25.69 -7.50 7.53
CA ILE A 24 -24.64 -7.99 6.62
C ILE A 24 -23.62 -8.97 7.24
N ARG A 25 -23.63 -9.15 8.56
CA ARG A 25 -22.84 -10.18 9.26
C ARG A 25 -23.37 -11.59 9.04
N GLU A 26 -24.68 -11.72 8.83
CA GLU A 26 -25.35 -13.01 8.70
C GLU A 26 -25.21 -13.59 7.29
N ARG A 27 -24.94 -12.72 6.30
CA ARG A 27 -24.74 -13.12 4.91
C ARG A 27 -23.35 -13.70 4.66
N ARG A 28 -23.30 -14.79 3.87
CA ARG A 28 -22.08 -15.45 3.40
C ARG A 28 -21.23 -14.48 2.57
N VAL A 29 -20.04 -14.13 3.04
CA VAL A 29 -19.22 -13.02 2.49
C VAL A 29 -18.81 -13.24 1.04
N TYR A 30 -18.43 -14.48 0.69
CA TYR A 30 -17.97 -14.88 -0.63
C TYR A 30 -18.97 -15.88 -1.23
N PRO A 31 -19.57 -15.60 -2.40
CA PRO A 31 -20.71 -16.36 -2.92
C PRO A 31 -20.34 -17.79 -3.33
N ASP A 32 -21.33 -18.68 -3.36
CA ASP A 32 -21.18 -20.09 -3.77
C ASP A 32 -21.73 -20.33 -5.18
N VAL A 33 -21.20 -19.56 -6.14
CA VAL A 33 -21.67 -19.54 -7.53
C VAL A 33 -20.55 -19.88 -8.52
N LYS A 34 -20.94 -20.37 -9.69
CA LYS A 34 -20.02 -20.65 -10.81
C LYS A 34 -20.15 -19.55 -11.88
N PRO A 35 -19.11 -19.31 -12.71
CA PRO A 35 -19.23 -18.45 -13.88
C PRO A 35 -20.43 -18.88 -14.74
N GLY A 36 -21.25 -17.91 -15.16
CA GLY A 36 -22.48 -18.15 -15.94
C GLY A 36 -23.76 -18.36 -15.12
N TYR A 37 -23.73 -18.52 -13.79
CA TYR A 37 -24.93 -18.88 -13.00
C TYR A 37 -26.16 -17.97 -13.23
N MET A 38 -25.94 -16.68 -13.48
CA MET A 38 -27.02 -15.70 -13.67
C MET A 38 -27.75 -15.88 -15.01
N GLN A 39 -27.11 -16.50 -16.01
CA GLN A 39 -27.74 -16.77 -17.32
C GLN A 39 -28.92 -17.75 -17.20
N THR A 40 -28.92 -18.62 -16.20
CA THR A 40 -30.04 -19.54 -15.91
C THR A 40 -31.11 -18.95 -14.98
N LEU A 41 -31.01 -17.66 -14.62
CA LEU A 41 -31.92 -16.98 -13.68
C LEU A 41 -32.65 -15.77 -14.29
N LEU A 42 -32.21 -15.31 -15.47
CA LEU A 42 -32.73 -14.17 -16.22
C LEU A 42 -33.22 -14.62 -17.62
N PRO A 43 -34.08 -13.85 -18.29
CA PRO A 43 -34.43 -14.08 -19.71
C PRO A 43 -33.24 -13.85 -20.67
N ASP A 44 -33.25 -14.52 -21.81
CA ASP A 44 -32.23 -14.37 -22.88
C ASP A 44 -32.26 -13.00 -23.59
N SER A 45 -33.32 -12.21 -23.39
CA SER A 45 -33.52 -10.89 -23.99
C SER A 45 -34.17 -9.91 -23.02
N ALA A 46 -33.86 -8.62 -23.15
CA ALA A 46 -34.54 -7.56 -22.39
C ALA A 46 -36.07 -7.57 -22.64
N PRO A 47 -36.89 -7.19 -21.65
CA PRO A 47 -38.34 -7.14 -21.81
C PRO A 47 -38.74 -6.02 -22.79
N VAL A 48 -39.81 -6.26 -23.54
CA VAL A 48 -40.37 -5.31 -24.53
C VAL A 48 -41.20 -4.22 -23.85
N GLU A 49 -41.95 -4.62 -22.82
CA GLU A 49 -42.78 -3.74 -21.99
C GLU A 49 -42.15 -3.57 -20.60
N GLY A 50 -42.53 -2.52 -19.87
CA GLY A 50 -42.05 -2.30 -18.51
C GLY A 50 -42.56 -3.35 -17.51
N GLU A 51 -41.64 -4.08 -16.88
CA GLU A 51 -41.94 -5.02 -15.79
C GLU A 51 -42.40 -4.28 -14.51
N SER A 52 -43.08 -5.00 -13.60
CA SER A 52 -43.51 -4.37 -12.34
C SER A 52 -42.31 -4.11 -11.43
N TRP A 53 -42.37 -3.02 -10.65
CA TRP A 53 -41.28 -2.74 -9.71
C TRP A 53 -41.15 -3.81 -8.61
N ASP A 54 -42.25 -4.48 -8.25
CA ASP A 54 -42.21 -5.55 -7.25
C ASP A 54 -41.44 -6.77 -7.78
N ASP A 55 -41.58 -7.12 -9.07
CA ASP A 55 -40.77 -8.18 -9.71
C ASP A 55 -39.29 -7.79 -9.74
N ILE A 56 -38.98 -6.57 -10.22
CA ILE A 56 -37.61 -6.02 -10.28
C ILE A 56 -36.94 -6.01 -8.89
N PHE A 57 -37.69 -5.68 -7.84
CA PHE A 57 -37.19 -5.61 -6.47
C PHE A 57 -37.01 -7.00 -5.83
N ASN A 58 -37.92 -7.94 -6.08
CA ASN A 58 -37.78 -9.34 -5.67
C ASN A 58 -36.52 -9.98 -6.30
N ASP A 59 -36.18 -9.61 -7.53
CA ASP A 59 -35.01 -10.11 -8.25
C ASP A 59 -33.66 -9.68 -7.63
N VAL A 60 -33.63 -8.64 -6.80
CA VAL A 60 -32.43 -8.24 -6.05
C VAL A 60 -31.99 -9.37 -5.10
N GLU A 61 -32.91 -9.99 -4.36
CA GLU A 61 -32.60 -11.14 -3.49
C GLU A 61 -32.60 -12.48 -4.25
N ARG A 62 -33.45 -12.65 -5.27
CA ARG A 62 -33.52 -13.91 -6.04
C ARG A 62 -32.29 -14.14 -6.92
N VAL A 63 -31.76 -13.10 -7.55
CA VAL A 63 -30.77 -13.21 -8.65
C VAL A 63 -29.45 -12.52 -8.32
N VAL A 64 -29.51 -11.30 -7.78
CA VAL A 64 -28.31 -10.46 -7.59
C VAL A 64 -27.54 -10.88 -6.34
N MET A 65 -28.16 -10.79 -5.16
CA MET A 65 -27.48 -11.05 -3.87
C MET A 65 -26.79 -12.42 -3.74
N PRO A 66 -27.29 -13.54 -4.29
CA PRO A 66 -26.59 -14.83 -4.24
C PRO A 66 -25.20 -14.84 -4.89
N GLY A 67 -24.91 -13.91 -5.81
CA GLY A 67 -23.59 -13.72 -6.43
C GLY A 67 -22.81 -12.50 -5.91
N VAL A 68 -23.35 -11.72 -4.96
CA VAL A 68 -22.66 -10.56 -4.40
C VAL A 68 -21.58 -11.02 -3.42
N THR A 69 -20.35 -10.56 -3.62
CA THR A 69 -19.33 -10.56 -2.55
C THR A 69 -19.64 -9.37 -1.63
N HIS A 70 -19.94 -9.61 -0.36
CA HIS A 70 -20.43 -8.56 0.55
C HIS A 70 -19.31 -7.67 1.09
N TRP A 71 -18.80 -6.74 0.26
CA TRP A 71 -17.65 -5.87 0.54
C TRP A 71 -17.74 -5.02 1.82
N GLN A 72 -18.96 -4.70 2.31
CA GLN A 72 -19.15 -3.94 3.55
C GLN A 72 -19.23 -4.83 4.82
N SER A 73 -19.15 -6.16 4.67
CA SER A 73 -19.24 -7.09 5.79
C SER A 73 -18.00 -7.01 6.68
N PRO A 74 -18.15 -7.03 8.03
CA PRO A 74 -17.01 -7.09 8.96
C PRO A 74 -16.03 -8.24 8.71
N HIS A 75 -16.50 -9.33 8.10
CA HIS A 75 -15.76 -10.57 7.80
C HIS A 75 -15.13 -10.57 6.38
N MET A 76 -15.22 -9.45 5.65
CA MET A 76 -14.50 -9.22 4.40
C MET A 76 -13.07 -8.76 4.72
N HIS A 77 -12.05 -9.57 4.40
CA HIS A 77 -10.64 -9.26 4.68
C HIS A 77 -9.74 -9.25 3.43
N ALA A 78 -10.32 -9.50 2.26
CA ALA A 78 -9.64 -9.48 0.98
C ALA A 78 -9.28 -8.05 0.50
N TYR A 79 -8.41 -7.98 -0.51
CA TYR A 79 -7.98 -6.75 -1.19
C TYR A 79 -7.52 -5.64 -0.23
N PHE A 80 -7.90 -4.39 -0.49
CA PHE A 80 -7.99 -3.35 0.52
C PHE A 80 -9.49 -3.01 0.70
N PRO A 81 -9.89 -2.27 1.75
CA PRO A 81 -11.30 -1.97 1.96
C PRO A 81 -11.86 -1.12 0.80
N ALA A 82 -13.17 -1.13 0.62
CA ALA A 82 -13.88 -0.34 -0.39
C ALA A 82 -15.15 0.26 0.24
N LEU A 83 -14.97 1.18 1.19
CA LEU A 83 -16.00 1.50 2.19
C LEU A 83 -17.04 2.52 1.73
N ASN A 84 -18.30 2.26 2.07
CA ASN A 84 -19.37 3.25 2.00
C ASN A 84 -19.76 3.79 3.39
N SER A 85 -20.67 4.77 3.41
CA SER A 85 -21.33 5.29 4.61
C SER A 85 -22.63 5.98 4.22
N PHE A 86 -23.59 6.10 5.13
CA PHE A 86 -24.87 6.75 4.86
C PHE A 86 -24.73 8.20 4.30
N PRO A 87 -23.83 9.07 4.80
CA PRO A 87 -23.61 10.39 4.20
C PRO A 87 -23.06 10.32 2.77
N SER A 88 -22.24 9.30 2.46
CA SER A 88 -21.74 9.10 1.10
C SER A 88 -22.86 8.67 0.15
N LEU A 89 -23.71 7.74 0.57
CA LEU A 89 -24.86 7.25 -0.21
C LEU A 89 -25.84 8.40 -0.50
N LEU A 90 -26.24 9.15 0.53
CA LEU A 90 -27.10 10.33 0.39
C LEU A 90 -26.48 11.42 -0.52
N GLY A 91 -25.15 11.50 -0.55
CA GLY A 91 -24.41 12.43 -1.40
C GLY A 91 -24.46 12.09 -2.89
N ASP A 92 -24.27 10.82 -3.28
CA ASP A 92 -24.45 10.43 -4.69
C ASP A 92 -25.94 10.35 -5.06
N MET A 93 -26.86 9.95 -4.17
CA MET A 93 -28.31 10.02 -4.44
C MET A 93 -28.75 11.43 -4.86
N LEU A 94 -28.16 12.47 -4.28
CA LEU A 94 -28.40 13.86 -4.68
C LEU A 94 -27.61 14.25 -5.95
N ALA A 95 -26.38 13.76 -6.13
CA ALA A 95 -25.58 14.00 -7.34
C ALA A 95 -26.23 13.41 -8.60
N ASP A 96 -26.76 12.19 -8.49
CA ASP A 96 -27.43 11.44 -9.56
C ASP A 96 -28.81 12.04 -9.87
N ALA A 97 -29.51 12.60 -8.87
CA ALA A 97 -30.75 13.35 -9.08
C ALA A 97 -30.52 14.74 -9.74
N ILE A 98 -29.36 15.37 -9.51
CA ILE A 98 -28.95 16.61 -10.20
C ILE A 98 -28.43 16.31 -11.62
N ASN A 99 -27.74 15.18 -11.79
CA ASN A 99 -27.16 14.67 -13.05
C ASN A 99 -26.37 15.70 -13.89
N CYS A 100 -25.75 16.70 -13.24
CA CYS A 100 -25.00 17.72 -13.95
C CYS A 100 -23.62 17.22 -14.38
N LEU A 101 -23.19 17.59 -15.59
CA LEU A 101 -21.84 17.35 -16.09
C LEU A 101 -20.99 18.61 -15.87
N GLY A 102 -19.85 18.47 -15.19
CA GLY A 102 -18.93 19.56 -14.88
C GLY A 102 -17.59 19.40 -15.60
N PHE A 103 -17.62 19.34 -16.94
CA PHE A 103 -16.42 19.17 -17.78
C PHE A 103 -15.68 20.50 -17.96
N THR A 104 -16.43 21.59 -18.17
CA THR A 104 -15.97 22.96 -17.99
C THR A 104 -16.60 23.59 -16.74
N TRP A 105 -16.06 24.72 -16.30
CA TRP A 105 -16.67 25.53 -15.25
C TRP A 105 -18.08 25.96 -15.67
N ALA A 106 -18.29 26.43 -16.91
CA ALA A 106 -19.61 26.89 -17.32
C ALA A 106 -20.66 25.78 -17.47
N SER A 107 -20.27 24.51 -17.69
CA SER A 107 -21.24 23.41 -17.80
C SER A 107 -21.89 23.06 -16.46
N SER A 108 -21.18 23.27 -15.34
CA SER A 108 -21.77 23.29 -13.98
C SER A 108 -20.79 23.93 -12.97
N PRO A 109 -20.92 25.24 -12.67
CA PRO A 109 -19.98 25.92 -11.78
C PRO A 109 -19.89 25.28 -10.39
N ALA A 110 -21.04 24.87 -9.82
CA ALA A 110 -21.10 24.20 -8.51
C ALA A 110 -20.33 22.86 -8.48
N CYS A 111 -20.28 22.14 -9.60
CA CYS A 111 -19.52 20.90 -9.72
C CYS A 111 -18.01 21.16 -9.62
N THR A 112 -17.53 22.19 -10.31
CA THR A 112 -16.11 22.60 -10.31
C THR A 112 -15.69 23.24 -8.98
N GLU A 113 -16.41 24.26 -8.51
CA GLU A 113 -16.06 25.03 -7.31
C GLU A 113 -16.05 24.18 -6.04
N LEU A 114 -17.05 23.31 -5.85
CA LEU A 114 -17.10 22.44 -4.68
C LEU A 114 -15.96 21.42 -4.70
N GLU A 115 -15.55 20.93 -5.87
CA GLU A 115 -14.42 20.02 -5.99
C GLU A 115 -13.10 20.70 -5.63
N ILE A 116 -12.86 21.93 -6.13
CA ILE A 116 -11.69 22.75 -5.75
C ILE A 116 -11.61 22.91 -4.22
N ILE A 117 -12.72 23.29 -3.57
CA ILE A 117 -12.81 23.48 -2.12
C ILE A 117 -12.52 22.16 -1.38
N VAL A 118 -13.16 21.07 -1.79
CA VAL A 118 -13.05 19.76 -1.12
C VAL A 118 -11.68 19.13 -1.32
N MET A 119 -11.08 19.24 -2.51
CA MET A 119 -9.72 18.75 -2.77
C MET A 119 -8.69 19.53 -1.96
N ASN A 120 -8.87 20.85 -1.80
CA ASN A 120 -8.08 21.66 -0.88
C ASN A 120 -8.23 21.22 0.58
N TRP A 121 -9.42 20.81 1.02
CA TRP A 121 -9.63 20.24 2.36
C TRP A 121 -8.90 18.90 2.52
N LEU A 122 -9.01 17.98 1.54
CA LEU A 122 -8.35 16.68 1.57
C LEU A 122 -6.81 16.81 1.62
N GLY A 123 -6.22 17.71 0.82
CA GLY A 123 -4.78 17.96 0.85
C GLY A 123 -4.29 18.48 2.21
N LYS A 124 -5.00 19.45 2.79
CA LYS A 124 -4.71 19.98 4.15
C LYS A 124 -4.94 18.93 5.25
N MET A 125 -5.94 18.06 5.08
CA MET A 125 -6.18 16.94 5.98
C MET A 125 -5.04 15.93 5.94
N ILE A 126 -4.53 15.56 4.77
CA ILE A 126 -3.36 14.67 4.61
C ILE A 126 -2.08 15.34 5.11
N GLY A 127 -1.97 16.67 5.00
CA GLY A 127 -0.75 17.41 5.27
C GLY A 127 0.20 17.45 4.07
N LEU A 128 -0.34 17.53 2.86
CA LEU A 128 0.44 17.84 1.66
C LEU A 128 0.93 19.30 1.71
N PRO A 129 2.06 19.63 1.06
CA PRO A 129 2.48 21.00 0.81
C PRO A 129 1.40 21.84 0.13
N ASP A 130 1.37 23.16 0.41
CA ASP A 130 0.43 24.10 -0.22
C ASP A 130 0.60 24.13 -1.77
N ASP A 131 1.77 23.76 -2.31
CA ASP A 131 2.04 23.58 -3.74
C ASP A 131 1.10 22.58 -4.45
N PHE A 132 0.45 21.66 -3.72
CA PHE A 132 -0.52 20.70 -4.27
C PHE A 132 -1.96 21.20 -4.25
N LEU A 133 -2.20 22.35 -3.61
CA LEU A 133 -3.52 22.90 -3.37
C LEU A 133 -3.82 23.97 -4.40
N ASN A 134 -5.07 24.08 -4.83
CA ASN A 134 -5.51 25.17 -5.69
C ASN A 134 -5.72 26.43 -4.82
N LEU A 135 -4.64 27.18 -4.61
CA LEU A 135 -4.61 28.41 -3.81
C LEU A 135 -4.23 29.59 -4.69
N ASN A 136 -5.20 30.47 -4.93
CA ASN A 136 -5.05 31.66 -5.77
C ASN A 136 -3.80 32.46 -5.37
N ASN A 137 -3.00 32.83 -6.38
CA ASN A 137 -1.78 33.64 -6.29
C ASN A 137 -0.56 33.01 -5.59
N THR A 138 -0.64 31.80 -5.01
CA THR A 138 0.52 31.16 -4.35
C THR A 138 0.90 29.80 -4.92
N SER A 139 -0.05 29.05 -5.49
CA SER A 139 0.18 27.69 -5.99
C SER A 139 -0.06 27.58 -7.50
N ARG A 140 0.61 26.61 -8.12
CA ARG A 140 0.37 26.15 -9.51
C ARG A 140 -0.18 24.72 -9.56
N GLY A 141 -0.46 24.14 -8.39
CA GLY A 141 -1.04 22.82 -8.24
C GLY A 141 -2.56 22.83 -8.06
N GLY A 142 -3.10 21.66 -7.82
CA GLY A 142 -4.52 21.44 -7.56
C GLY A 142 -4.85 19.96 -7.46
N GLY A 143 -6.04 19.67 -6.93
CA GLY A 143 -6.58 18.31 -6.88
C GLY A 143 -7.79 18.13 -7.79
N VAL A 144 -8.00 16.89 -8.23
CA VAL A 144 -9.13 16.45 -9.07
C VAL A 144 -9.56 15.04 -8.67
N VAL A 145 -10.86 14.77 -8.67
CA VAL A 145 -11.45 13.47 -8.36
C VAL A 145 -11.49 12.63 -9.64
N GLN A 146 -10.66 11.59 -9.68
CA GLN A 146 -10.50 10.62 -10.77
C GLN A 146 -11.30 9.35 -10.48
N THR A 147 -11.61 8.52 -11.47
CA THR A 147 -12.41 7.31 -11.24
C THR A 147 -11.62 6.25 -10.45
N THR A 148 -10.32 6.11 -10.73
CA THR A 148 -9.43 5.12 -10.08
C THR A 148 -8.03 5.66 -9.81
N ALA A 149 -7.29 5.01 -8.90
CA ALA A 149 -5.85 5.25 -8.73
C ALA A 149 -5.09 5.00 -10.04
N SER A 150 -5.44 3.93 -10.76
CA SER A 150 -4.83 3.59 -12.05
C SER A 150 -4.99 4.71 -13.09
N GLU A 151 -6.16 5.37 -13.13
CA GLU A 151 -6.40 6.55 -13.96
C GLU A 151 -5.56 7.75 -13.49
N ALA A 152 -5.50 8.03 -12.19
CA ALA A 152 -4.67 9.10 -11.63
C ALA A 152 -3.17 8.92 -11.91
N THR A 153 -2.67 7.68 -11.85
CA THR A 153 -1.29 7.34 -12.21
C THR A 153 -1.08 7.40 -13.72
N LEU A 154 -2.04 6.98 -14.54
CA LEU A 154 -1.94 7.09 -16.01
C LEU A 154 -1.92 8.57 -16.46
N VAL A 155 -2.79 9.41 -15.89
CA VAL A 155 -2.77 10.88 -16.08
C VAL A 155 -1.41 11.46 -15.69
N SER A 156 -0.85 11.02 -14.56
CA SER A 156 0.49 11.45 -14.10
C SER A 156 1.62 10.98 -15.01
N LEU A 157 1.58 9.73 -15.49
CA LEU A 157 2.56 9.16 -16.42
C LEU A 157 2.52 9.86 -17.78
N LEU A 158 1.33 10.14 -18.30
CA LEU A 158 1.14 10.89 -19.54
C LEU A 158 1.66 12.33 -19.40
N ALA A 159 1.41 13.00 -18.26
CA ALA A 159 1.96 14.33 -17.97
C ALA A 159 3.50 14.32 -17.87
N GLY A 160 4.07 13.36 -17.14
CA GLY A 160 5.52 13.16 -17.04
C GLY A 160 6.18 12.87 -18.39
N ARG A 161 5.52 12.07 -19.25
CA ARG A 161 5.93 11.83 -20.64
C ARG A 161 5.93 13.13 -21.45
N THR A 162 4.86 13.93 -21.39
CA THR A 162 4.77 15.22 -22.10
C THR A 162 5.85 16.20 -21.64
N LYS A 163 6.12 16.29 -20.33
CA LYS A 163 7.25 17.05 -19.75
C LYS A 163 8.59 16.58 -20.33
N ALA A 164 8.82 15.28 -20.36
CA ALA A 164 10.07 14.67 -20.85
C ALA A 164 10.29 14.88 -22.35
N ILE A 165 9.25 14.71 -23.18
CA ILE A 165 9.31 14.95 -24.63
C ILE A 165 9.62 16.42 -24.93
N ARG A 166 8.91 17.37 -24.29
CA ARG A 166 9.17 18.80 -24.50
C ARG A 166 10.58 19.20 -24.08
N ARG A 167 11.06 18.70 -22.94
CA ARG A 167 12.44 18.90 -22.45
C ARG A 167 13.51 18.30 -23.38
N PHE A 168 13.16 17.29 -24.18
CA PHE A 168 14.04 16.75 -25.21
C PHE A 168 14.10 17.67 -26.44
N HIS A 169 12.94 18.13 -26.94
CA HIS A 169 12.84 19.12 -28.03
C HIS A 169 13.53 20.46 -27.70
N GLU A 170 13.51 20.89 -26.43
CA GLU A 170 14.25 22.05 -25.92
C GLU A 170 15.79 21.93 -26.08
N LYS A 171 16.30 20.75 -26.42
CA LYS A 171 17.74 20.47 -26.63
C LYS A 171 18.08 19.89 -28.00
N TYR A 172 17.15 19.17 -28.63
CA TYR A 172 17.36 18.45 -29.88
C TYR A 172 16.16 18.61 -30.82
N THR A 173 16.35 19.32 -31.93
CA THR A 173 15.33 19.50 -32.97
C THR A 173 15.35 18.38 -34.00
N GLY A 174 14.21 18.10 -34.64
CA GLY A 174 14.11 17.23 -35.82
C GLY A 174 13.72 15.77 -35.56
N TYR A 175 13.65 15.35 -34.29
CA TYR A 175 13.05 14.06 -33.91
C TYR A 175 11.53 14.14 -33.84
N GLN A 176 10.83 13.02 -34.05
CA GLN A 176 9.39 12.90 -33.86
C GLN A 176 9.06 12.45 -32.42
N ASP A 177 7.92 12.90 -31.88
CA ASP A 177 7.44 12.52 -30.55
C ASP A 177 7.39 11.00 -30.33
N ALA A 178 7.04 10.24 -31.37
CA ALA A 178 7.03 8.78 -31.34
C ALA A 178 8.43 8.17 -31.15
N GLU A 179 9.46 8.73 -31.77
CA GLU A 179 10.85 8.27 -31.64
C GLU A 179 11.43 8.59 -30.26
N ILE A 180 11.08 9.75 -29.71
CA ILE A 180 11.46 10.15 -28.35
C ILE A 180 10.75 9.23 -27.35
N ASN A 181 9.44 9.04 -27.50
CA ASN A 181 8.64 8.17 -26.64
C ASN A 181 9.13 6.72 -26.64
N ALA A 182 9.56 6.18 -27.79
CA ALA A 182 10.14 4.84 -27.91
C ALA A 182 11.46 4.65 -27.14
N ARG A 183 12.09 5.74 -26.65
CA ARG A 183 13.32 5.75 -25.85
C ARG A 183 13.10 6.10 -24.38
N LEU A 184 11.87 6.44 -23.97
CA LEU A 184 11.55 6.76 -22.58
C LEU A 184 11.46 5.48 -21.73
N VAL A 185 11.93 5.58 -20.49
CA VAL A 185 11.88 4.51 -19.49
C VAL A 185 11.20 5.06 -18.23
N ALA A 186 10.28 4.27 -17.66
CA ALA A 186 9.67 4.54 -16.36
C ALA A 186 10.13 3.49 -15.34
N TYR A 187 10.22 3.89 -14.07
CA TYR A 187 10.72 3.05 -12.98
C TYR A 187 9.67 2.92 -11.86
N CYS A 188 9.58 1.74 -11.25
CA CYS A 188 8.78 1.50 -10.05
C CYS A 188 9.38 0.38 -9.20
N SER A 189 8.88 0.25 -7.97
CA SER A 189 9.14 -0.87 -7.07
C SER A 189 8.58 -2.19 -7.65
N ASP A 190 9.25 -3.33 -7.43
CA ASP A 190 8.71 -4.65 -7.81
C ASP A 190 7.49 -5.07 -6.96
N GLN A 191 7.20 -4.30 -5.90
CA GLN A 191 6.00 -4.40 -5.06
C GLN A 191 4.92 -3.34 -5.40
N ALA A 192 5.13 -2.53 -6.43
CA ALA A 192 4.16 -1.50 -6.85
C ALA A 192 2.83 -2.11 -7.32
N HIS A 193 1.80 -1.28 -7.43
CA HIS A 193 0.56 -1.68 -8.10
C HIS A 193 0.80 -1.81 -9.62
N SER A 194 -0.17 -2.33 -10.39
CA SER A 194 -0.09 -2.36 -11.86
C SER A 194 -0.01 -0.96 -12.50
N SER A 195 -0.27 0.07 -11.70
CA SER A 195 0.01 1.47 -11.96
C SER A 195 1.37 1.88 -11.37
N ILE A 196 2.35 2.13 -12.25
CA ILE A 196 3.76 2.45 -11.97
C ILE A 196 3.92 3.69 -11.07
N CYS A 197 4.53 3.55 -9.86
CA CYS A 197 5.35 4.59 -9.22
C CYS A 197 5.94 4.19 -7.85
N ALA A 198 6.57 5.16 -7.16
CA ALA A 198 6.88 5.08 -5.73
C ALA A 198 5.58 4.90 -4.91
N THR A 199 5.55 3.87 -4.07
CA THR A 199 4.31 3.36 -3.46
C THR A 199 4.33 3.49 -1.94
N LEU A 200 3.29 4.13 -1.38
CA LEU A 200 3.01 4.20 0.05
C LEU A 200 1.85 3.25 0.39
N GLY A 201 2.19 2.09 0.96
CA GLY A 201 1.23 1.03 1.29
C GLY A 201 1.03 0.03 0.15
N THR A 202 2.10 -0.64 -0.28
CA THR A 202 2.11 -1.64 -1.37
C THR A 202 1.03 -2.71 -1.20
N THR A 203 0.53 -3.24 -2.33
CA THR A 203 -0.66 -4.11 -2.31
C THR A 203 -0.41 -5.44 -1.59
N GLY A 204 0.78 -6.04 -1.75
CA GLY A 204 1.13 -7.32 -1.12
C GLY A 204 1.16 -7.26 0.41
N SER A 205 1.91 -6.31 0.98
CA SER A 205 2.29 -6.30 2.41
C SER A 205 2.12 -4.94 3.13
N CYS A 206 1.56 -3.92 2.47
CA CYS A 206 1.51 -2.54 2.97
C CYS A 206 2.91 -2.00 3.34
N SER A 207 3.89 -2.25 2.47
CA SER A 207 5.23 -1.65 2.58
C SER A 207 5.24 -0.22 2.02
N PHE A 208 6.27 0.56 2.35
CA PHE A 208 6.41 1.95 1.94
C PHE A 208 7.79 2.14 1.30
N ASP A 209 7.84 2.66 0.08
CA ASP A 209 9.09 3.08 -0.55
C ASP A 209 9.64 4.34 0.14
N ASN A 210 10.96 4.54 0.13
CA ASN A 210 11.59 5.66 0.82
C ASN A 210 11.53 6.95 -0.03
N LEU A 211 10.48 7.75 0.16
CA LEU A 211 10.27 9.00 -0.58
C LEU A 211 11.37 10.05 -0.43
N GLU A 212 12.13 10.05 0.67
CA GLU A 212 13.25 10.99 0.83
C GLU A 212 14.40 10.64 -0.12
N GLU A 213 14.79 9.36 -0.18
CA GLU A 213 15.83 8.87 -1.09
C GLU A 213 15.39 8.93 -2.56
N VAL A 214 14.17 8.44 -2.86
CA VAL A 214 13.61 8.47 -4.22
C VAL A 214 13.41 9.91 -4.69
N GLY A 215 12.90 10.80 -3.83
CA GLY A 215 12.71 12.20 -4.12
C GLY A 215 14.01 12.93 -4.46
N ILE A 216 15.10 12.63 -3.77
CA ILE A 216 16.43 13.20 -4.09
C ILE A 216 16.87 12.77 -5.50
N VAL A 217 16.78 11.47 -5.82
CA VAL A 217 17.18 10.96 -7.15
C VAL A 217 16.28 11.52 -8.26
N SER A 218 14.96 11.56 -8.07
CA SER A 218 14.04 12.17 -9.03
C SER A 218 14.32 13.67 -9.23
N SER A 219 14.75 14.38 -8.19
CA SER A 219 15.19 15.79 -8.30
C SER A 219 16.49 15.93 -9.11
N GLU A 220 17.46 15.05 -8.88
CA GLU A 220 18.79 15.09 -9.51
C GLU A 220 18.73 14.86 -11.03
N PHE A 221 17.87 13.94 -11.47
CA PHE A 221 17.71 13.58 -12.89
C PHE A 221 16.49 14.27 -13.57
N ASP A 222 15.79 15.16 -12.86
CA ASP A 222 14.50 15.78 -13.26
C ASP A 222 13.55 14.73 -13.87
N LEU A 223 13.20 13.74 -13.06
CA LEU A 223 12.23 12.69 -13.37
C LEU A 223 10.90 13.04 -12.70
N TRP A 224 9.79 12.87 -13.41
CA TRP A 224 8.46 13.06 -12.83
C TRP A 224 8.23 12.05 -11.69
N LEU A 225 8.15 12.53 -10.46
CA LEU A 225 7.85 11.70 -9.29
C LEU A 225 6.36 11.74 -9.00
N HIS A 226 5.65 10.68 -9.41
CA HIS A 226 4.31 10.41 -8.92
C HIS A 226 4.36 9.47 -7.70
N VAL A 227 3.40 9.61 -6.79
CA VAL A 227 3.28 8.82 -5.55
C VAL A 227 1.92 8.13 -5.51
N ASP A 228 1.92 6.79 -5.56
CA ASP A 228 0.72 5.99 -5.30
C ASP A 228 0.58 5.75 -3.80
N ALA A 229 -0.41 6.39 -3.18
CA ALA A 229 -0.82 6.17 -1.82
C ALA A 229 -2.28 5.66 -1.74
N ALA A 230 -2.76 4.91 -2.75
CA ALA A 230 -4.16 4.53 -2.90
C ALA A 230 -4.84 4.05 -1.60
N TYR A 231 -4.18 3.20 -0.80
CA TYR A 231 -4.66 2.79 0.52
C TYR A 231 -4.14 3.68 1.65
N ALA A 232 -2.81 3.84 1.77
CA ALA A 232 -2.22 4.50 2.95
C ALA A 232 -2.46 6.02 3.01
N GLY A 233 -2.78 6.67 1.89
CA GLY A 233 -3.06 8.09 1.80
C GLY A 233 -4.22 8.53 2.70
N SER A 234 -5.23 7.68 2.87
CA SER A 234 -6.30 7.88 3.85
C SER A 234 -5.75 7.99 5.29
N ALA A 235 -4.71 7.21 5.64
CA ALA A 235 -4.17 7.18 6.99
C ALA A 235 -3.45 8.48 7.39
N PHE A 236 -2.92 9.24 6.43
CA PHE A 236 -2.15 10.46 6.69
C PHE A 236 -3.00 11.62 7.25
N ILE A 237 -4.33 11.49 7.29
CA ILE A 237 -5.16 12.42 8.07
C ILE A 237 -4.90 12.31 9.58
N CYS A 238 -4.32 11.20 10.05
CA CYS A 238 -3.76 11.02 11.38
C CYS A 238 -2.27 11.45 11.37
N PRO A 239 -1.87 12.51 12.09
CA PRO A 239 -0.50 13.03 12.06
C PRO A 239 0.59 12.00 12.36
N GLU A 240 0.31 11.03 13.23
CA GLU A 240 1.25 9.96 13.61
C GLU A 240 1.67 9.04 12.45
N PHE A 241 0.88 8.96 11.38
CA PHE A 241 1.19 8.16 10.19
C PHE A 241 1.87 8.97 9.07
N ARG A 242 1.98 10.30 9.22
CA ARG A 242 2.66 11.17 8.23
C ARG A 242 4.18 11.00 8.19
N THR A 243 4.75 10.17 9.05
CA THR A 243 6.17 9.78 8.99
C THR A 243 6.56 9.15 7.65
N TRP A 244 5.61 8.50 6.96
CA TRP A 244 5.79 7.95 5.61
C TRP A 244 5.60 8.98 4.46
N LEU A 245 5.26 10.24 4.76
CA LEU A 245 5.21 11.34 3.78
C LEU A 245 6.53 12.15 3.70
N LYS A 246 7.58 11.79 4.44
CA LYS A 246 8.85 12.53 4.39
C LYS A 246 9.46 12.43 2.98
N GLY A 247 9.67 13.57 2.31
CA GLY A 247 10.07 13.64 0.89
C GLY A 247 8.95 14.02 -0.08
N ILE A 248 7.69 14.11 0.36
CA ILE A 248 6.53 14.44 -0.48
C ILE A 248 6.64 15.82 -1.17
N GLU A 249 7.43 16.74 -0.62
CA GLU A 249 7.70 18.05 -1.21
C GLU A 249 8.39 18.00 -2.58
N ARG A 250 8.98 16.83 -2.92
CA ARG A 250 9.69 16.55 -4.18
C ARG A 250 8.83 15.83 -5.23
N ALA A 251 7.59 15.46 -4.92
CA ALA A 251 6.70 14.82 -5.89
C ALA A 251 6.05 15.84 -6.84
N ASP A 252 5.92 15.48 -8.12
CA ASP A 252 5.14 16.23 -9.12
C ASP A 252 3.63 15.90 -8.99
N SER A 253 3.27 14.68 -8.54
CA SER A 253 1.87 14.31 -8.23
C SER A 253 1.73 13.21 -7.16
N PHE A 254 0.56 13.16 -6.51
CA PHE A 254 0.21 12.22 -5.44
C PHE A 254 -1.23 11.73 -5.66
N ALA A 255 -1.49 10.43 -5.56
CA ALA A 255 -2.84 9.88 -5.65
C ALA A 255 -3.21 9.05 -4.40
N PHE A 256 -4.47 9.15 -3.98
CA PHE A 256 -5.03 8.26 -2.97
C PHE A 256 -6.53 8.00 -3.21
N ASN A 257 -7.08 6.96 -2.58
CA ASN A 257 -8.51 6.65 -2.66
C ASN A 257 -9.20 6.97 -1.32
N PRO A 258 -9.99 8.05 -1.24
CA PRO A 258 -11.00 8.21 -0.18
C PRO A 258 -11.92 6.98 -0.10
N SER A 259 -12.16 6.32 -1.24
CA SER A 259 -12.93 5.10 -1.36
C SER A 259 -12.31 3.82 -0.87
N LYS A 260 -11.00 3.81 -0.55
CA LYS A 260 -10.46 2.69 0.21
C LYS A 260 -10.81 2.83 1.69
N TRP A 261 -10.44 3.93 2.35
CA TRP A 261 -10.46 3.98 3.82
C TRP A 261 -10.91 5.30 4.47
N LEU A 262 -11.62 6.17 3.73
CA LEU A 262 -12.34 7.35 4.28
C LEU A 262 -13.88 7.22 4.22
N MET A 263 -14.41 6.02 4.00
CA MET A 263 -15.86 5.71 3.99
C MET A 263 -16.70 6.47 2.94
N ILE A 264 -16.07 6.90 1.84
CA ILE A 264 -16.72 7.52 0.67
C ILE A 264 -16.77 6.47 -0.45
N HIS A 265 -17.92 5.97 -0.86
CA HIS A 265 -17.96 4.93 -1.90
C HIS A 265 -17.39 5.41 -3.24
N PHE A 266 -16.78 4.49 -3.99
CA PHE A 266 -15.94 4.70 -5.18
C PHE A 266 -16.04 6.05 -5.91
N ASP A 267 -15.02 6.88 -5.68
CA ASP A 267 -14.11 7.39 -6.70
C ASP A 267 -12.68 7.47 -6.07
N ALA A 268 -11.66 7.83 -6.83
CA ALA A 268 -10.29 8.08 -6.36
C ALA A 268 -9.93 9.59 -6.48
N THR A 269 -8.72 9.98 -6.06
CA THR A 269 -8.28 11.38 -6.14
C THR A 269 -6.82 11.50 -6.56
N ALA A 270 -6.54 12.53 -7.36
CA ALA A 270 -5.20 12.96 -7.75
C ALA A 270 -4.94 14.38 -7.21
N MET A 271 -3.71 14.63 -6.78
CA MET A 271 -3.17 15.93 -6.38
C MET A 271 -1.92 16.17 -7.24
N ILE A 272 -1.81 17.33 -7.87
CA ILE A 272 -0.77 17.66 -8.85
C ILE A 272 -0.09 18.96 -8.44
N LYS A 273 1.23 19.05 -8.59
CA LYS A 273 2.05 20.20 -8.18
C LYS A 273 2.20 21.30 -9.25
N ASP A 274 2.14 20.94 -10.53
CA ASP A 274 2.02 21.89 -11.65
C ASP A 274 0.97 21.39 -12.66
N VAL A 275 -0.26 21.88 -12.54
CA VAL A 275 -1.38 21.47 -13.40
C VAL A 275 -1.20 21.90 -14.85
N THR A 276 -0.29 22.85 -15.14
CA THR A 276 -0.01 23.28 -16.52
C THR A 276 0.72 22.22 -17.35
N THR A 277 1.26 21.17 -16.72
CA THR A 277 1.79 19.99 -17.45
C THR A 277 0.67 19.03 -17.82
N VAL A 278 -0.29 18.82 -16.92
CA VAL A 278 -1.47 17.97 -17.16
C VAL A 278 -2.38 18.63 -18.20
N HIS A 279 -2.68 19.92 -18.03
CA HIS A 279 -3.47 20.70 -18.98
C HIS A 279 -2.91 20.64 -20.40
N ARG A 280 -1.58 20.78 -20.58
CA ARG A 280 -0.93 20.63 -21.90
C ARG A 280 -1.02 19.22 -22.49
N THR A 281 -1.22 18.21 -21.66
CA THR A 281 -1.30 16.79 -22.08
C THR A 281 -2.71 16.42 -22.57
N PHE A 282 -3.74 17.12 -22.09
CA PHE A 282 -5.15 16.88 -22.42
C PHE A 282 -5.84 18.16 -22.96
N ASN A 283 -5.08 19.06 -23.59
CA ASN A 283 -5.66 20.29 -24.12
C ASN A 283 -6.40 20.03 -25.43
N VAL A 284 -7.67 20.42 -25.49
CA VAL A 284 -8.50 20.42 -26.69
C VAL A 284 -9.45 21.61 -26.61
N GLU A 285 -9.39 22.52 -27.59
CA GLU A 285 -10.08 23.81 -27.54
C GLU A 285 -11.18 23.96 -28.63
N PRO A 286 -12.05 22.96 -28.88
CA PRO A 286 -13.10 23.10 -29.88
C PRO A 286 -14.11 24.17 -29.44
N LEU A 287 -14.59 24.97 -30.40
CA LEU A 287 -15.42 26.15 -30.15
C LEU A 287 -16.66 25.88 -29.28
N TYR A 288 -17.27 24.68 -29.37
CA TYR A 288 -18.46 24.30 -28.60
C TYR A 288 -18.18 23.98 -27.11
N LEU A 289 -16.92 23.97 -26.67
CA LEU A 289 -16.54 23.87 -25.25
C LEU A 289 -16.01 25.20 -24.67
N GLN A 290 -15.77 26.20 -25.50
CA GLN A 290 -15.26 27.51 -25.06
C GLN A 290 -16.35 28.34 -24.38
N HIS A 291 -15.99 29.16 -23.41
CA HIS A 291 -16.90 30.08 -22.72
C HIS A 291 -16.19 31.34 -22.22
N GLU A 292 -16.95 32.35 -21.79
CA GLU A 292 -16.44 33.68 -21.40
C GLU A 292 -15.33 33.65 -20.33
N ASN A 293 -15.36 32.66 -19.43
CA ASN A 293 -14.36 32.47 -18.36
C ASN A 293 -13.22 31.50 -18.72
N SER A 294 -13.08 31.04 -19.97
CA SER A 294 -12.06 30.05 -20.35
C SER A 294 -10.65 30.64 -20.17
N GLY A 295 -9.74 29.86 -19.60
CA GLY A 295 -8.40 30.33 -19.21
C GLY A 295 -8.33 31.16 -17.92
N VAL A 296 -9.48 31.50 -17.31
CA VAL A 296 -9.59 32.11 -15.97
C VAL A 296 -10.13 31.10 -14.96
N ALA A 297 -11.15 30.34 -15.34
CA ALA A 297 -11.72 29.26 -14.54
C ALA A 297 -10.99 27.92 -14.76
N VAL A 298 -11.24 26.95 -13.87
CA VAL A 298 -10.68 25.59 -13.97
C VAL A 298 -11.60 24.69 -14.77
N ASP A 299 -11.18 24.36 -15.98
CA ASP A 299 -11.86 23.40 -16.85
C ASP A 299 -11.28 22.00 -16.65
N PHE A 300 -11.91 21.23 -15.75
CA PHE A 300 -11.42 19.91 -15.31
C PHE A 300 -11.30 18.87 -16.44
N MET A 301 -11.92 19.07 -17.60
CA MET A 301 -11.69 18.24 -18.78
C MET A 301 -10.21 18.15 -19.20
N HIS A 302 -9.41 19.19 -18.96
CA HIS A 302 -7.97 19.18 -19.24
C HIS A 302 -7.13 18.47 -18.15
N TRP A 303 -7.76 17.96 -17.09
CA TRP A 303 -7.11 17.36 -15.92
C TRP A 303 -7.38 15.85 -15.81
N GLN A 304 -8.11 15.25 -16.76
CA GLN A 304 -8.51 13.84 -16.81
C GLN A 304 -8.49 13.32 -18.25
N ILE A 305 -8.78 12.03 -18.46
CA ILE A 305 -8.82 11.42 -19.81
C ILE A 305 -10.17 11.61 -20.53
N PRO A 306 -11.35 11.37 -19.90
CA PRO A 306 -12.63 11.58 -20.58
C PRO A 306 -13.06 13.06 -20.57
N LEU A 307 -13.95 13.46 -21.48
CA LEU A 307 -14.59 14.78 -21.43
C LEU A 307 -15.54 14.90 -20.22
N SER A 308 -16.63 14.12 -20.24
CA SER A 308 -17.71 14.20 -19.26
C SER A 308 -17.29 13.74 -17.86
N ARG A 309 -17.85 14.39 -16.83
CA ARG A 309 -17.64 14.06 -15.41
C ARG A 309 -18.82 14.50 -14.55
N ARG A 310 -19.28 13.61 -13.65
CA ARG A 310 -20.38 13.83 -12.70
C ARG A 310 -19.94 14.59 -11.44
N PHE A 311 -20.90 14.98 -10.60
CA PHE A 311 -20.68 15.77 -9.38
C PHE A 311 -20.05 14.98 -8.21
N ARG A 312 -18.90 14.34 -8.43
CA ARG A 312 -18.21 13.45 -7.48
C ARG A 312 -17.91 14.12 -6.11
N ALA A 313 -17.63 15.42 -6.10
CA ALA A 313 -17.30 16.17 -4.89
C ALA A 313 -18.42 16.21 -3.85
N LEU A 314 -19.69 16.01 -4.24
CA LEU A 314 -20.84 16.16 -3.35
C LEU A 314 -20.86 15.10 -2.23
N LYS A 315 -20.66 13.81 -2.56
CA LYS A 315 -20.52 12.75 -1.54
C LYS A 315 -19.31 12.92 -0.63
N ILE A 316 -18.19 13.42 -1.16
CA ILE A 316 -17.00 13.71 -0.36
C ILE A 316 -17.33 14.83 0.65
N TRP A 317 -17.97 15.92 0.20
CA TRP A 317 -18.40 17.03 1.05
C TRP A 317 -19.36 16.58 2.16
N PHE A 318 -20.32 15.70 1.85
CA PHE A 318 -21.25 15.12 2.84
C PHE A 318 -20.50 14.33 3.92
N VAL A 319 -19.60 13.42 3.55
CA VAL A 319 -18.82 12.62 4.51
C VAL A 319 -17.90 13.50 5.37
N LEU A 320 -17.16 14.43 4.74
CA LEU A 320 -16.25 15.34 5.47
C LEU A 320 -17.00 16.21 6.49
N ARG A 321 -18.21 16.68 6.15
CA ARG A 321 -19.05 17.48 7.07
C ARG A 321 -19.77 16.65 8.13
N SER A 322 -20.16 15.40 7.81
CA SER A 322 -20.92 14.54 8.72
C SER A 322 -20.04 13.90 9.81
N PHE A 323 -18.89 13.33 9.44
CA PHE A 323 -17.98 12.70 10.42
C PHE A 323 -16.98 13.69 11.03
N GLY A 324 -16.59 14.72 10.26
CA GLY A 324 -15.48 15.60 10.59
C GLY A 324 -14.12 14.89 10.61
N ILE A 325 -13.04 15.67 10.63
CA ILE A 325 -11.66 15.14 10.64
C ILE A 325 -11.44 14.19 11.84
N LYS A 326 -12.00 14.51 13.02
CA LYS A 326 -11.85 13.70 14.23
C LYS A 326 -12.51 12.31 14.10
N GLY A 327 -13.72 12.22 13.54
CA GLY A 327 -14.41 10.94 13.34
C GLY A 327 -13.69 10.06 12.32
N LEU A 328 -13.22 10.64 11.21
CA LEU A 328 -12.44 9.93 10.20
C LEU A 328 -11.08 9.43 10.75
N GLN A 329 -10.38 10.26 11.52
CA GLN A 329 -9.17 9.83 12.23
C GLN A 329 -9.44 8.68 13.22
N GLN A 330 -10.57 8.73 13.94
CA GLN A 330 -10.96 7.67 14.88
C GLN A 330 -11.24 6.35 14.17
N HIS A 331 -11.93 6.37 13.03
CA HIS A 331 -12.16 5.18 12.18
C HIS A 331 -10.84 4.51 11.77
N ILE A 332 -9.88 5.28 11.27
CA ILE A 332 -8.55 4.78 10.87
C ILE A 332 -7.81 4.19 12.08
N ARG A 333 -7.76 4.92 13.20
CA ARG A 333 -7.10 4.47 14.44
C ARG A 333 -7.69 3.17 14.96
N GLU A 334 -9.01 3.01 14.90
CA GLU A 334 -9.71 1.79 15.29
C GLU A 334 -9.37 0.62 14.35
N GLY A 335 -9.36 0.83 13.03
CA GLY A 335 -8.92 -0.19 12.07
C GLY A 335 -7.48 -0.66 12.30
N VAL A 336 -6.56 0.26 12.62
CA VAL A 336 -5.18 -0.09 13.03
C VAL A 336 -5.16 -0.86 14.35
N ARG A 337 -5.94 -0.45 15.36
CA ARG A 337 -6.04 -1.12 16.66
C ARG A 337 -6.57 -2.55 16.54
N LEU A 338 -7.59 -2.77 15.69
CA LEU A 338 -8.14 -4.09 15.41
C LEU A 338 -7.12 -4.97 14.68
N ALA A 339 -6.38 -4.43 13.71
CA ALA A 339 -5.32 -5.15 13.02
C ALA A 339 -4.15 -5.51 13.96
N GLN A 340 -3.80 -4.65 14.92
CA GLN A 340 -2.85 -4.98 16.00
C GLN A 340 -3.34 -6.13 16.90
N LYS A 341 -4.65 -6.24 17.13
CA LYS A 341 -5.22 -7.37 17.89
C LYS A 341 -5.17 -8.66 17.07
N PHE A 342 -5.44 -8.62 15.76
CA PHE A 342 -5.24 -9.78 14.89
C PHE A 342 -3.75 -10.19 14.80
N GLU A 343 -2.83 -9.23 14.65
CA GLU A 343 -1.37 -9.45 14.68
C GLU A 343 -0.94 -10.20 15.97
N ALA A 344 -1.42 -9.76 17.14
CA ALA A 344 -1.13 -10.43 18.41
C ALA A 344 -1.76 -11.84 18.51
N LEU A 345 -2.97 -12.03 17.98
CA LEU A 345 -3.66 -13.31 17.95
C LEU A 345 -2.95 -14.35 17.06
N VAL A 346 -2.46 -13.93 15.88
CA VAL A 346 -1.64 -14.76 14.98
C VAL A 346 -0.28 -15.07 15.61
N ALA A 347 0.39 -14.09 16.20
CA ALA A 347 1.71 -14.27 16.82
C ALA A 347 1.71 -15.19 18.05
N ALA A 348 0.54 -15.39 18.68
CA ALA A 348 0.37 -16.30 19.82
C ALA A 348 0.18 -17.78 19.44
N ASP A 349 -0.07 -18.10 18.16
CA ASP A 349 -0.24 -19.48 17.69
C ASP A 349 1.03 -19.95 16.97
N HIS A 350 1.73 -20.93 17.56
CA HIS A 350 3.01 -21.42 17.05
C HIS A 350 2.95 -21.97 15.62
N ARG A 351 1.77 -22.32 15.11
CA ARG A 351 1.58 -22.90 13.78
C ARG A 351 1.71 -21.87 12.66
N PHE A 352 1.63 -20.58 12.98
CA PHE A 352 1.64 -19.49 11.99
C PHE A 352 2.90 -18.62 12.09
N GLU A 353 3.29 -17.99 10.98
CA GLU A 353 4.30 -16.93 10.93
C GLU A 353 3.72 -15.67 10.26
N ILE A 354 4.31 -14.51 10.58
CA ILE A 354 3.97 -13.19 10.03
C ILE A 354 5.19 -12.72 9.21
N PRO A 355 5.24 -12.94 7.87
CA PRO A 355 6.47 -12.76 7.10
C PRO A 355 6.85 -11.30 6.80
N ALA A 356 5.94 -10.35 7.01
CA ALA A 356 6.22 -8.91 6.94
C ALA A 356 5.51 -8.19 8.09
N LYS A 357 6.15 -7.13 8.59
CA LYS A 357 5.64 -6.29 9.69
C LYS A 357 4.26 -5.73 9.36
N ARG A 358 3.30 -5.76 10.29
CA ARG A 358 2.00 -5.10 10.08
C ARG A 358 2.18 -3.58 10.04
N HIS A 359 1.80 -2.99 8.92
CA HIS A 359 1.57 -1.56 8.79
C HIS A 359 0.08 -1.30 8.58
N LEU A 360 -0.43 -0.22 9.18
CA LEU A 360 -1.83 0.18 9.13
C LEU A 360 -2.78 -1.00 9.47
N GLY A 361 -3.81 -1.23 8.65
CA GLY A 361 -4.85 -2.24 8.85
C GLY A 361 -4.64 -3.61 8.17
N LEU A 362 -3.47 -3.87 7.56
CA LEU A 362 -3.16 -5.13 6.87
C LEU A 362 -2.17 -5.99 7.66
N VAL A 363 -2.57 -7.22 8.01
CA VAL A 363 -1.68 -8.28 8.50
C VAL A 363 -1.48 -9.31 7.39
N VAL A 364 -0.24 -9.78 7.20
CA VAL A 364 0.07 -10.89 6.28
C VAL A 364 0.63 -12.07 7.08
N PHE A 365 0.07 -13.26 6.86
CA PHE A 365 0.40 -14.44 7.65
C PHE A 365 0.37 -15.72 6.80
N ARG A 366 1.04 -16.78 7.27
CA ARG A 366 1.01 -18.12 6.65
C ARG A 366 1.23 -19.20 7.69
N ILE A 367 0.91 -20.45 7.35
CA ILE A 367 1.29 -21.60 8.17
C ILE A 367 2.82 -21.79 8.08
N LYS A 368 3.47 -22.20 9.17
CA LYS A 368 4.90 -22.58 9.22
C LYS A 368 5.15 -23.94 8.55
N SER A 369 4.81 -24.04 7.28
CA SER A 369 4.99 -25.20 6.41
C SER A 369 5.13 -24.72 4.96
N ASP A 370 4.94 -25.60 3.99
CA ASP A 370 5.03 -25.31 2.57
C ASP A 370 3.87 -24.43 2.08
N ASN A 371 4.06 -23.82 0.90
CA ASN A 371 3.08 -22.90 0.32
C ASN A 371 1.72 -23.56 0.10
N GLU A 372 1.71 -24.80 -0.36
CA GLU A 372 0.50 -25.60 -0.64
C GLU A 372 -0.42 -25.72 0.57
N VAL A 373 0.13 -25.85 1.78
CA VAL A 373 -0.66 -25.96 3.02
C VAL A 373 -1.38 -24.65 3.33
N THR A 374 -0.74 -23.51 3.06
CA THR A 374 -1.36 -22.19 3.23
C THR A 374 -2.39 -21.90 2.13
N GLU A 375 -2.16 -22.39 0.91
CA GLU A 375 -3.13 -22.34 -0.19
C GLU A 375 -4.38 -23.19 0.09
N HIS A 376 -4.22 -24.41 0.61
CA HIS A 376 -5.33 -25.27 1.00
C HIS A 376 -6.16 -24.68 2.16
N LEU A 377 -5.51 -24.02 3.14
CA LEU A 377 -6.20 -23.25 4.18
C LEU A 377 -7.07 -22.16 3.55
N LEU A 378 -6.49 -21.35 2.64
CA LEU A 378 -7.21 -20.24 2.03
C LEU A 378 -8.39 -20.70 1.16
N LYS A 379 -8.21 -21.76 0.36
CA LYS A 379 -9.28 -22.39 -0.42
C LYS A 379 -10.43 -22.85 0.50
N ARG A 380 -10.12 -23.52 1.62
CA ARG A 380 -11.16 -23.97 2.58
C ARG A 380 -11.90 -22.83 3.24
N LEU A 381 -11.22 -21.74 3.61
CA LEU A 381 -11.86 -20.56 4.20
C LEU A 381 -12.82 -19.88 3.23
N ASN A 382 -12.39 -19.61 2.00
CA ASN A 382 -13.23 -18.98 0.97
C ASN A 382 -14.39 -19.91 0.54
N ASN A 383 -14.17 -21.22 0.44
CA ASN A 383 -15.23 -22.19 0.10
C ASN A 383 -16.29 -22.32 1.20
N ARG A 384 -15.96 -22.08 2.47
CA ARG A 384 -16.96 -21.95 3.55
C ARG A 384 -17.73 -20.63 3.48
N GLY A 385 -17.16 -19.59 2.88
CA GLY A 385 -17.76 -18.25 2.76
C GLY A 385 -17.98 -17.51 4.08
N ASN A 386 -17.58 -18.09 5.21
CA ASN A 386 -17.69 -17.49 6.55
C ASN A 386 -16.94 -16.16 6.67
N LEU A 387 -15.81 -16.05 5.98
CA LEU A 387 -14.97 -14.86 5.83
C LEU A 387 -14.31 -14.92 4.46
N HIS A 388 -13.86 -13.78 3.92
CA HIS A 388 -13.15 -13.76 2.64
C HIS A 388 -11.73 -13.20 2.77
N CYS A 389 -10.73 -13.95 2.33
CA CYS A 389 -9.32 -13.52 2.24
C CYS A 389 -8.76 -13.79 0.84
N ILE A 390 -7.63 -13.15 0.49
CA ILE A 390 -6.89 -13.40 -0.76
C ILE A 390 -5.39 -13.61 -0.47
N PRO A 391 -4.65 -14.26 -1.38
CA PRO A 391 -3.24 -14.53 -1.18
C PRO A 391 -2.34 -13.37 -1.65
N SER A 392 -1.05 -13.51 -1.39
CA SER A 392 0.03 -12.83 -2.11
C SER A 392 1.31 -13.67 -2.06
N SER A 393 2.33 -13.30 -2.84
CA SER A 393 3.64 -13.94 -2.85
C SER A 393 4.70 -12.93 -2.37
N LEU A 394 5.32 -13.21 -1.23
CA LEU A 394 6.39 -12.39 -0.67
C LEU A 394 7.70 -13.14 -0.81
N LYS A 395 8.52 -12.77 -1.81
CA LYS A 395 9.78 -13.45 -2.16
C LYS A 395 9.61 -14.98 -2.34
N GLY A 396 8.54 -15.38 -3.04
CA GLY A 396 8.19 -16.78 -3.27
C GLY A 396 7.45 -17.48 -2.12
N LYS A 397 7.27 -16.84 -0.95
CA LYS A 397 6.39 -17.36 0.11
C LYS A 397 4.94 -16.97 -0.17
N TYR A 398 4.06 -17.97 -0.29
CA TYR A 398 2.61 -17.78 -0.30
C TYR A 398 2.16 -17.30 1.08
N VAL A 399 1.41 -16.20 1.14
CA VAL A 399 0.81 -15.63 2.35
C VAL A 399 -0.68 -15.35 2.16
N ILE A 400 -1.45 -15.44 3.24
CA ILE A 400 -2.81 -14.93 3.32
C ILE A 400 -2.74 -13.47 3.77
N ARG A 401 -3.48 -12.59 3.09
CA ARG A 401 -3.69 -11.20 3.48
C ARG A 401 -4.98 -11.07 4.29
N PHE A 402 -4.89 -10.50 5.49
CA PHE A 402 -6.02 -10.17 6.35
C PHE A 402 -6.08 -8.66 6.54
N THR A 403 -7.05 -8.01 5.90
CA THR A 403 -7.29 -6.57 6.00
C THR A 403 -8.46 -6.29 6.93
N VAL A 404 -8.32 -5.37 7.88
CA VAL A 404 -9.48 -4.84 8.60
C VAL A 404 -10.20 -3.83 7.69
N THR A 405 -11.48 -4.10 7.40
CA THR A 405 -12.26 -3.36 6.41
C THR A 405 -13.37 -2.51 7.04
N SER A 406 -14.51 -3.13 7.36
CA SER A 406 -15.77 -2.44 7.63
C SER A 406 -15.66 -1.40 8.73
N SER A 407 -16.31 -0.25 8.52
CA SER A 407 -16.45 0.81 9.53
C SER A 407 -17.14 0.34 10.82
N ARG A 408 -17.76 -0.84 10.79
CA ARG A 408 -18.48 -1.48 11.90
C ARG A 408 -17.81 -2.77 12.41
N THR A 409 -16.60 -3.11 11.96
CA THR A 409 -15.84 -4.26 12.52
C THR A 409 -15.50 -4.02 13.99
N THR A 410 -15.70 -5.03 14.82
CA THR A 410 -15.47 -5.04 16.27
C THR A 410 -14.38 -6.04 16.65
N ILE A 411 -13.95 -6.00 17.92
CA ILE A 411 -13.03 -7.01 18.46
C ILE A 411 -13.65 -8.44 18.47
N ASN A 412 -14.97 -8.55 18.53
CA ASN A 412 -15.66 -9.84 18.52
C ASN A 412 -15.60 -10.47 17.12
N ASP A 413 -15.79 -9.67 16.06
CA ASP A 413 -15.63 -10.13 14.68
C ASP A 413 -14.20 -10.67 14.47
N ILE A 414 -13.17 -9.86 14.76
CA ILE A 414 -11.75 -10.26 14.67
C ILE A 414 -11.44 -11.55 15.44
N THR A 415 -12.05 -11.74 16.62
CA THR A 415 -11.84 -12.93 17.45
C THR A 415 -12.56 -14.16 16.88
N ARG A 416 -13.76 -13.99 16.31
CA ARG A 416 -14.51 -15.03 15.59
C ARG A 416 -13.79 -15.45 14.32
N ASP A 417 -13.30 -14.50 13.54
CA ASP A 417 -12.62 -14.75 12.26
C ASP A 417 -11.26 -15.44 12.49
N TRP A 418 -10.54 -15.05 13.54
CA TRP A 418 -9.36 -15.81 13.99
C TRP A 418 -9.69 -17.21 14.50
N LYS A 419 -10.83 -17.41 15.19
CA LYS A 419 -11.27 -18.75 15.58
C LYS A 419 -11.50 -19.63 14.34
N GLU A 420 -12.25 -19.15 13.34
CA GLU A 420 -12.50 -19.89 12.10
C GLU A 420 -11.20 -20.25 11.37
N ILE A 421 -10.24 -19.31 11.28
CA ILE A 421 -8.91 -19.57 10.70
C ILE A 421 -8.18 -20.68 11.46
N LYS A 422 -8.17 -20.65 12.80
CA LYS A 422 -7.54 -21.70 13.62
C LYS A 422 -8.25 -23.04 13.52
N ASP A 423 -9.57 -23.06 13.50
CA ASP A 423 -10.36 -24.29 13.48
C ASP A 423 -10.17 -25.01 12.13
N VAL A 424 -10.27 -24.28 11.01
CA VAL A 424 -9.95 -24.81 9.66
C VAL A 424 -8.49 -25.27 9.56
N ALA A 425 -7.54 -24.51 10.09
CA ALA A 425 -6.13 -24.90 10.09
C ALA A 425 -5.86 -26.16 10.95
N THR A 426 -6.60 -26.34 12.06
CA THR A 426 -6.50 -27.55 12.90
C THR A 426 -6.96 -28.77 12.11
N THR A 427 -8.15 -28.71 11.53
CA THR A 427 -8.71 -29.76 10.66
C THR A 427 -7.75 -30.11 9.51
N LEU A 428 -7.24 -29.09 8.79
CA LEU A 428 -6.31 -29.28 7.67
C LEU A 428 -5.00 -29.97 8.08
N LEU A 429 -4.36 -29.51 9.16
CA LEU A 429 -3.09 -30.07 9.62
C LEU A 429 -3.25 -31.50 10.14
N THR A 430 -4.39 -31.83 10.77
CA THR A 430 -4.72 -33.20 11.20
C THR A 430 -4.93 -34.13 9.99
N GLU A 431 -5.69 -33.72 8.98
CA GLU A 431 -5.91 -34.51 7.76
C GLU A 431 -4.60 -34.75 6.98
N MET A 432 -3.78 -33.70 6.81
CA MET A 432 -2.48 -33.78 6.14
C MET A 432 -1.39 -34.43 7.02
N LYS A 433 -1.68 -34.75 8.29
CA LYS A 433 -0.76 -35.34 9.28
C LYS A 433 0.50 -34.48 9.53
N ILE A 434 0.40 -33.16 9.36
CA ILE A 434 1.51 -32.21 9.52
C ILE A 434 1.60 -31.75 10.98
N ASN A 435 2.72 -32.05 11.63
CA ASN A 435 3.00 -31.62 13.00
C ASN A 435 4.04 -30.48 13.01
N ILE A 436 3.62 -29.27 13.37
CA ILE A 436 4.48 -28.08 13.43
C ILE A 436 5.03 -27.97 14.85
N SER A 437 6.31 -28.32 15.04
CA SER A 437 6.89 -28.40 16.38
C SER A 437 7.04 -27.03 17.06
N ASP A 438 6.57 -26.91 18.29
CA ASP A 438 6.72 -25.74 19.17
C ASP A 438 8.17 -25.56 19.72
N ARG A 439 9.18 -26.02 18.97
CA ARG A 439 10.58 -26.09 19.38
C ARG A 439 11.26 -24.72 19.31
N VAL A 440 11.22 -24.00 20.43
CA VAL A 440 12.10 -22.85 20.68
C VAL A 440 13.55 -23.31 20.76
N TYR A 441 14.27 -23.23 19.64
CA TYR A 441 15.71 -23.49 19.60
C TYR A 441 16.45 -22.46 20.48
N LEU A 442 17.08 -22.93 21.56
CA LEU A 442 17.83 -22.10 22.53
C LEU A 442 18.88 -21.18 21.87
N LYS A 443 19.44 -21.59 20.73
CA LYS A 443 20.34 -20.78 19.90
C LYS A 443 19.69 -19.45 19.49
N ASN A 444 18.47 -19.50 18.97
CA ASN A 444 17.73 -18.33 18.48
C ASN A 444 17.35 -17.38 19.64
N THR A 445 17.18 -17.91 20.85
CA THR A 445 16.96 -17.10 22.07
C THR A 445 18.24 -16.40 22.51
N LYS A 446 19.40 -17.05 22.37
CA LYS A 446 20.73 -16.47 22.63
C LYS A 446 21.12 -15.40 21.59
N GLU A 447 20.70 -15.56 20.33
CA GLU A 447 20.86 -14.55 19.28
C GLU A 447 19.96 -13.32 19.51
N LYS A 448 18.76 -13.49 20.09
CA LYS A 448 17.83 -12.38 20.42
C LYS A 448 18.14 -11.66 21.74
N SER A 449 18.97 -12.23 22.61
CA SER A 449 19.38 -11.58 23.85
C SER A 449 20.78 -12.04 24.27
N SER A 450 21.74 -11.12 24.25
CA SER A 450 23.12 -11.35 24.71
C SER A 450 23.23 -11.65 26.22
N ALA A 451 22.15 -11.41 26.99
CA ALA A 451 22.05 -11.78 28.40
C ALA A 451 21.47 -13.20 28.62
N PHE A 452 21.01 -13.89 27.58
CA PHE A 452 20.40 -15.21 27.69
C PHE A 452 21.44 -16.30 28.00
N GLY A 453 21.39 -16.82 29.22
CA GLY A 453 22.35 -17.76 29.79
C GLY A 453 23.24 -17.14 30.88
N SER A 454 23.50 -15.84 30.84
CA SER A 454 24.40 -15.13 31.77
C SER A 454 23.94 -15.22 33.23
N SER A 455 22.63 -15.25 33.46
CA SER A 455 22.02 -15.31 34.80
C SER A 455 22.24 -16.66 35.52
N LEU A 456 22.41 -17.77 34.77
CA LEU A 456 22.56 -19.11 35.37
C LEU A 456 23.97 -19.37 35.94
N LEU A 457 24.99 -18.62 35.50
CA LEU A 457 26.37 -18.73 35.97
C LEU A 457 26.70 -17.80 37.16
N LEU A 458 25.83 -16.84 37.47
CA LEU A 458 26.02 -15.86 38.57
C LEU A 458 25.22 -16.20 39.84
N SER A 459 24.49 -17.32 39.82
CA SER A 459 23.57 -17.78 40.88
C SER A 459 24.23 -18.12 42.22
N ASN A 460 25.56 -18.28 42.26
CA ASN A 460 26.35 -18.62 43.46
C ASN A 460 27.03 -17.42 44.15
N SER A 461 26.75 -16.17 43.75
CA SER A 461 27.26 -14.99 44.48
C SER A 461 26.34 -14.61 45.66
N PRO A 462 26.82 -14.61 46.92
CA PRO A 462 25.96 -14.48 48.10
C PRO A 462 25.50 -13.05 48.42
N LEU A 463 25.92 -12.03 47.67
CA LEU A 463 25.71 -10.61 48.00
C LEU A 463 24.85 -9.82 46.99
N SER A 464 24.28 -10.46 45.97
CA SER A 464 23.37 -9.79 45.02
C SER A 464 21.92 -9.76 45.55
N PRO A 465 21.22 -8.61 45.54
CA PRO A 465 19.83 -8.53 46.00
C PRO A 465 18.89 -9.31 45.06
N LYS A 466 18.16 -10.27 45.62
CA LYS A 466 17.29 -11.20 44.86
C LYS A 466 15.97 -10.55 44.45
N ILE A 467 15.93 -9.90 43.29
CA ILE A 467 14.67 -9.52 42.63
C ILE A 467 14.06 -10.79 42.00
N ILE A 468 13.08 -11.38 42.69
CA ILE A 468 12.33 -12.53 42.21
C ILE A 468 11.21 -12.03 41.29
N ASN A 469 11.31 -12.33 39.99
CA ASN A 469 10.20 -12.12 39.05
C ASN A 469 9.22 -13.30 39.13
N GLY A 470 7.96 -13.03 39.48
CA GLY A 470 6.95 -14.03 39.86
C GLY A 470 6.31 -14.80 38.70
N SER A 471 7.11 -15.33 37.77
CA SER A 471 6.61 -16.02 36.55
C SER A 471 6.69 -17.55 36.58
N PHE A 472 7.21 -18.14 37.66
CA PHE A 472 7.41 -19.60 37.78
C PHE A 472 6.52 -20.28 38.85
N ALA A 473 5.63 -19.52 39.50
CA ALA A 473 4.62 -20.06 40.41
C ALA A 473 3.33 -20.42 39.65
N ALA A 474 3.45 -21.39 38.74
CA ALA A 474 2.32 -22.13 38.19
C ALA A 474 2.27 -23.53 38.84
N ILE A 475 1.24 -24.32 38.49
CA ILE A 475 0.92 -25.67 39.00
C ILE A 475 0.15 -25.64 40.34
N PHE A 476 -0.87 -26.51 40.43
CA PHE A 476 -1.81 -26.71 41.56
C PHE A 476 -2.83 -25.60 41.85
N ASP A 477 -3.76 -25.39 40.90
CA ASP A 477 -5.15 -25.12 41.28
C ASP A 477 -6.04 -26.31 40.87
N THR A 478 -6.12 -27.29 41.77
CA THR A 478 -7.03 -28.45 41.70
C THR A 478 -7.54 -28.74 43.11
N LYS A 479 -8.49 -27.93 43.59
CA LYS A 479 -9.14 -28.13 44.89
C LYS A 479 -10.39 -28.99 44.79
N GLU A 480 -10.18 -30.30 44.64
CA GLU A 480 -11.18 -31.27 45.05
C GLU A 480 -10.50 -32.59 45.46
N ILE A 481 -10.34 -32.80 46.78
CA ILE A 481 -10.34 -34.10 47.49
C ILE A 481 -10.22 -33.87 49.00
N SER A 482 -10.97 -34.67 49.75
CA SER A 482 -11.18 -34.58 51.19
C SER A 482 -9.92 -34.87 52.03
N THR A 483 -9.68 -34.09 53.09
CA THR A 483 -9.87 -34.55 54.50
C THR A 483 -9.33 -33.51 55.50
N GLN A 484 -10.20 -32.99 56.38
CA GLN A 484 -9.76 -32.34 57.62
C GLN A 484 -9.82 -33.35 58.76
N THR A 485 -8.68 -33.67 59.34
CA THR A 485 -8.61 -34.32 60.66
C THR A 485 -7.50 -33.68 61.46
N TYR A 486 -7.87 -32.74 62.34
CA TYR A 486 -7.44 -32.61 63.73
C TYR A 486 -7.92 -31.26 64.28
N ALA A 487 -8.76 -31.32 65.31
CA ALA A 487 -9.24 -30.13 66.01
C ALA A 487 -8.41 -29.87 67.27
N GLY A 488 -8.17 -28.59 67.57
CA GLY A 488 -7.76 -28.12 68.89
C GLY A 488 -6.27 -27.85 69.10
N VAL A 489 -5.92 -26.56 69.21
CA VAL A 489 -5.32 -25.93 70.41
C VAL A 489 -5.22 -24.42 70.17
N ARG A 490 -5.45 -23.59 71.21
CA ARG A 490 -5.26 -22.14 71.17
C ARG A 490 -3.78 -21.79 71.43
N ILE A 491 -3.24 -20.82 70.70
CA ILE A 491 -2.00 -20.10 71.04
C ILE A 491 -2.31 -18.60 71.03
N THR A 492 -1.76 -17.84 71.99
CA THR A 492 -1.99 -16.37 72.11
C THR A 492 -0.74 -15.62 72.58
N ARG A 493 -0.67 -14.34 72.20
CA ARG A 493 0.41 -13.36 72.53
C ARG A 493 1.76 -13.65 71.83
N GLN A 494 2.66 -12.67 71.64
CA GLN A 494 2.74 -11.31 72.19
C GLN A 494 3.39 -10.31 71.21
N GLU A 495 2.99 -9.03 71.23
CA GLU A 495 3.65 -7.96 70.46
C GLU A 495 4.88 -7.39 71.18
N SER A 496 5.90 -6.94 70.42
CA SER A 496 7.11 -6.34 70.99
C SER A 496 6.98 -4.83 71.28
N PRO A 497 7.65 -4.30 72.32
CA PRO A 497 7.60 -2.86 72.65
C PRO A 497 8.11 -1.93 71.53
N SER A 498 8.98 -2.43 70.66
CA SER A 498 9.63 -1.65 69.60
C SER A 498 8.66 -1.10 68.56
N MET A 499 7.56 -1.82 68.25
CA MET A 499 6.55 -1.32 67.30
C MET A 499 5.80 -0.09 67.84
N ARG A 500 5.50 -0.08 69.15
CA ARG A 500 4.66 0.95 69.78
C ARG A 500 5.28 2.34 69.80
N ARG A 501 6.61 2.44 69.71
CA ARG A 501 7.31 3.74 69.60
C ARG A 501 7.36 4.28 68.16
N ARG A 502 7.38 3.42 67.13
CA ARG A 502 7.44 3.86 65.72
C ARG A 502 6.08 4.30 65.17
N VAL A 503 4.98 3.65 65.58
CA VAL A 503 3.62 4.04 65.14
C VAL A 503 3.17 5.39 65.73
N ARG A 504 3.58 5.72 66.96
CA ARG A 504 3.11 6.93 67.66
C ARG A 504 3.77 8.24 67.19
N GLY A 505 4.89 8.18 66.47
CA GLY A 505 5.59 9.36 65.93
C GLY A 505 5.08 9.85 64.57
N ILE A 506 4.35 9.01 63.83
CA ILE A 506 3.95 9.27 62.43
C ILE A 506 2.62 10.08 62.36
N LEU A 507 1.91 10.24 63.49
CA LEU A 507 0.54 10.74 63.55
C LEU A 507 0.38 12.19 64.04
N MET A 508 1.46 13.00 64.09
CA MET A 508 1.44 14.32 64.76
C MET A 508 2.03 15.51 63.98
N SER A 509 2.45 15.35 62.72
CA SER A 509 2.89 16.50 61.90
C SER A 509 2.65 16.28 60.40
N GLY A 510 1.44 16.59 59.93
CA GLY A 510 1.11 16.56 58.51
C GLY A 510 1.64 17.79 57.76
N LYS A 511 2.63 17.59 56.89
CA LYS A 511 3.00 18.49 55.76
C LYS A 511 3.80 17.71 54.70
N GLN A 512 4.06 18.35 53.57
CA GLN A 512 4.23 17.67 52.27
C GLN A 512 5.48 18.14 51.51
N PHE A 513 5.97 17.28 50.61
CA PHE A 513 6.91 17.50 49.50
C PHE A 513 8.45 17.48 49.72
N SER A 514 9.06 16.89 48.69
CA SER A 514 10.38 17.15 48.06
C SER A 514 11.68 16.91 48.83
N LEU A 515 12.56 16.13 48.19
CA LEU A 515 13.99 16.39 48.11
C LEU A 515 14.54 15.73 46.85
N ASP A 516 15.23 16.50 46.01
CA ASP A 516 15.92 16.08 44.79
C ASP A 516 17.19 16.95 44.63
N SER A 517 18.25 16.42 44.00
CA SER A 517 19.62 17.00 43.89
C SER A 517 20.35 17.23 45.25
N HIS A 518 21.69 17.28 45.39
CA HIS A 518 22.80 17.68 44.51
C HIS A 518 24.16 17.10 45.02
N MET A 519 25.16 16.91 44.13
CA MET A 519 26.66 17.09 44.32
C MET A 519 27.41 16.38 45.49
N ASP A 520 28.74 16.14 45.49
CA ASP A 520 29.80 16.39 44.48
C ASP A 520 31.00 15.37 44.56
N VAL A 521 32.06 15.61 43.77
CA VAL A 521 33.26 14.76 43.56
C VAL A 521 34.53 15.33 44.24
N VAL A 522 35.60 14.52 44.48
CA VAL A 522 37.07 14.80 44.23
C VAL A 522 38.04 13.91 45.04
N LEU A 523 39.26 13.72 44.51
CA LEU A 523 40.36 12.85 44.96
C LEU A 523 41.22 13.42 46.12
N GLN A 524 42.05 12.58 46.75
CA GLN A 524 43.49 12.89 46.93
C GLN A 524 44.39 11.64 47.12
N THR A 525 45.71 11.83 46.96
CA THR A 525 46.82 10.83 47.05
C THR A 525 47.92 11.34 47.98
N PHE A 526 48.71 10.44 48.61
CA PHE A 526 50.13 10.54 49.06
C PHE A 526 50.47 9.28 49.91
N ILE A 527 51.42 8.40 49.55
CA ILE A 527 52.91 8.38 49.74
C ILE A 527 53.41 7.70 51.05
N ASP A 528 54.32 6.73 50.84
CA ASP A 528 55.33 6.07 51.70
C ASP A 528 55.06 5.47 53.11
N SER A 529 55.39 4.18 53.24
CA SER A 529 56.57 3.74 54.02
C SER A 529 56.95 2.26 53.74
N SER A 530 58.21 1.90 54.03
CA SER A 530 58.81 0.55 53.87
C SER A 530 59.95 0.37 54.90
N PRO A 531 60.74 -0.74 54.98
CA PRO A 531 60.64 -2.05 54.32
C PRO A 531 60.77 -3.25 55.31
N LYS A 532 60.87 -4.50 54.81
CA LYS A 532 61.62 -5.59 55.49
C LYS A 532 62.02 -6.73 54.53
N ASN A 533 63.05 -7.51 54.92
CA ASN A 533 63.81 -8.40 54.03
C ASN A 533 63.55 -9.90 54.25
N SER A 534 63.50 -10.67 53.16
CA SER A 534 64.18 -11.97 52.92
C SER A 534 63.90 -12.36 51.45
N LYS A 535 64.85 -12.84 50.61
CA LYS A 535 65.55 -14.14 50.66
C LYS A 535 64.57 -15.33 50.79
N GLU A 536 64.63 -16.38 49.98
CA GLU A 536 65.80 -16.95 49.30
C GLU A 536 65.51 -17.64 47.93
N GLN A 537 66.54 -18.30 47.41
CA GLN A 537 66.75 -19.07 46.16
C GLN A 537 65.83 -20.30 45.95
N GLU A 538 65.91 -21.14 44.89
CA GLU A 538 66.33 -21.12 43.45
C GLU A 538 66.35 -22.62 42.96
N ILE A 539 66.59 -22.89 41.66
CA ILE A 539 67.01 -24.19 41.06
C ILE A 539 65.97 -25.34 40.93
N ALA A 540 65.40 -25.44 39.71
CA ALA A 540 65.41 -26.58 38.75
C ALA A 540 65.21 -28.06 39.22
N SER A 541 64.69 -29.00 38.41
CA SER A 541 65.10 -29.27 37.01
C SER A 541 64.31 -30.42 36.33
N ASN A 542 64.49 -30.57 35.00
CA ASN A 542 64.29 -31.79 34.18
C ASN A 542 62.83 -32.29 33.95
N LYS A 543 62.46 -32.96 32.83
CA LYS A 543 63.20 -33.43 31.62
C LYS A 543 62.21 -33.66 30.44
N ARG A 544 62.68 -33.44 29.19
CA ARG A 544 62.54 -34.20 27.90
C ARG A 544 61.25 -35.01 27.59
N GLU A 545 60.85 -35.28 26.35
CA GLU A 545 61.61 -35.66 25.13
C GLU A 545 61.07 -35.05 23.81
N ASN A 546 61.85 -35.25 22.73
CA ASN A 546 61.59 -34.92 21.33
C ASN A 546 60.59 -35.94 20.68
N CYS A 547 60.14 -35.91 19.42
CA CYS A 547 60.78 -35.58 18.13
C CYS A 547 59.77 -35.16 17.04
N ASP A 548 60.14 -34.74 15.82
CA ASP A 548 61.24 -33.95 15.18
C ASP A 548 61.04 -34.14 13.63
N ASP A 549 61.51 -33.32 12.69
CA ASP A 549 62.15 -32.00 12.76
C ASP A 549 61.14 -30.86 12.40
N ILE A 550 61.03 -30.16 11.24
CA ILE A 550 61.72 -30.13 9.93
C ILE A 550 61.84 -28.66 9.44
N HIS A 551 62.87 -28.41 8.61
CA HIS A 551 63.34 -27.19 7.94
C HIS A 551 62.37 -26.57 6.87
N GLU A 552 62.54 -25.33 6.35
CA GLU A 552 63.65 -24.35 6.40
C GLU A 552 63.14 -22.90 6.16
N ASP A 553 63.63 -21.93 6.94
CA ASP A 553 64.22 -20.61 6.59
C ASP A 553 63.57 -19.63 5.55
N GLU A 554 63.88 -18.32 5.49
CA GLU A 554 65.02 -17.55 6.06
C GLU A 554 64.65 -16.07 6.42
N GLU A 555 65.54 -15.45 7.21
CA GLU A 555 65.85 -14.03 7.56
C GLU A 555 65.32 -12.82 6.72
N ALA A 556 65.48 -11.54 7.13
CA ALA A 556 65.68 -10.83 8.42
C ALA A 556 65.56 -9.29 8.18
N GLY A 557 65.66 -8.46 9.24
CA GLY A 557 65.77 -6.99 9.11
C GLY A 557 65.51 -6.22 10.41
N GLU A 558 66.56 -5.72 11.07
CA GLU A 558 66.51 -5.13 12.43
C GLU A 558 66.79 -3.60 12.46
N VAL A 559 66.95 -3.04 13.67
CA VAL A 559 67.58 -1.74 14.01
C VAL A 559 66.71 -0.45 14.08
N LYS A 560 66.13 -0.26 15.28
CA LYS A 560 66.33 0.87 16.22
C LYS A 560 66.60 2.32 15.69
N GLY A 561 65.93 3.32 16.32
CA GLY A 561 66.63 4.56 16.73
C GLY A 561 65.84 5.88 16.88
N THR A 562 65.70 6.36 18.14
CA THR A 562 66.06 7.73 18.65
C THR A 562 65.94 9.01 17.79
N LEU A 563 65.69 10.22 18.33
CA LEU A 563 65.06 10.76 19.57
C LEU A 563 65.12 12.32 19.45
N ALA A 564 64.12 13.06 19.97
CA ALA A 564 64.23 14.50 20.33
C ALA A 564 64.39 15.52 19.16
N LYS A 565 64.21 16.86 19.31
CA LYS A 565 63.50 17.68 20.33
C LYS A 565 63.30 19.15 19.85
N ASP A 566 62.44 19.85 20.58
CA ASP A 566 62.48 21.29 20.96
C ASP A 566 62.21 22.47 19.97
N ASN A 567 61.35 23.36 20.49
CA ASN A 567 61.28 24.83 20.38
C ASN A 567 60.55 25.56 19.24
N ALA A 568 59.78 26.58 19.66
CA ALA A 568 59.04 27.56 18.87
C ALA A 568 59.67 28.97 19.03
N PRO A 569 59.11 30.04 18.42
CA PRO A 569 58.06 30.79 19.12
C PRO A 569 56.90 31.29 18.23
N VAL A 570 55.92 31.98 18.84
CA VAL A 570 54.65 32.45 18.24
C VAL A 570 54.45 33.94 18.55
N PRO A 571 53.88 34.72 17.62
CA PRO A 571 52.64 35.47 17.87
C PRO A 571 51.59 35.16 16.77
N SER A 572 50.34 34.72 17.02
CA SER A 572 49.24 35.31 17.81
C SER A 572 48.77 36.66 17.23
N PHE A 573 47.51 36.90 16.83
CA PHE A 573 46.20 36.26 17.08
C PHE A 573 45.30 36.35 15.80
N LEU A 574 44.07 35.81 15.67
CA LEU A 574 43.11 35.15 16.58
C LEU A 574 42.22 34.13 15.81
N LYS A 575 42.05 32.92 16.36
CA LYS A 575 40.98 31.87 16.20
C LYS A 575 40.16 31.76 14.87
N ILE A 576 40.11 30.60 14.18
CA ILE A 576 39.51 29.26 14.55
C ILE A 576 37.96 29.32 14.57
N ALA A 577 37.18 28.38 13.99
CA ALA A 577 37.45 27.02 13.46
C ALA A 577 36.72 26.81 12.09
N ASN A 578 36.96 25.81 11.20
CA ASN A 578 37.69 24.53 11.15
C ASN A 578 37.11 23.32 11.95
N GLN A 579 37.03 22.07 11.42
CA GLN A 579 37.18 21.60 10.03
C GLN A 579 36.54 20.20 9.83
N LYS A 580 36.60 19.68 8.59
CA LYS A 580 36.24 18.31 8.16
C LYS A 580 37.05 17.23 8.91
N TYR A 581 36.53 16.00 8.89
CA TYR A 581 37.36 14.80 8.77
C TYR A 581 36.86 13.91 7.63
N SER A 582 37.75 13.11 7.04
CA SER A 582 37.48 12.16 5.97
C SER A 582 38.03 10.79 6.34
N PRO A 583 37.31 9.69 6.08
CA PRO A 583 37.86 8.35 6.09
C PRO A 583 38.04 7.78 4.67
N THR A 584 39.30 7.51 4.33
CA THR A 584 39.83 6.28 3.71
C THR A 584 38.97 5.52 2.69
N LYS A 585 39.50 5.36 1.47
CA LYS A 585 38.98 4.46 0.43
C LYS A 585 38.96 3.00 0.89
N ILE A 586 37.88 2.27 0.58
CA ILE A 586 37.89 0.81 0.43
C ILE A 586 37.42 0.47 -0.98
N HIS A 587 38.33 -0.04 -1.83
CA HIS A 587 37.95 -0.58 -3.14
C HIS A 587 37.41 -2.00 -2.99
N ARG A 588 36.14 -2.23 -3.32
CA ARG A 588 35.66 -3.54 -3.80
C ARG A 588 35.45 -3.45 -5.31
N ARG A 589 36.08 -4.38 -6.05
CA ARG A 589 35.91 -4.51 -7.50
C ARG A 589 34.49 -4.99 -7.81
N ILE A 590 33.76 -4.23 -8.62
CA ILE A 590 32.68 -4.77 -9.46
C ILE A 590 33.25 -4.84 -10.88
N ALA A 591 33.18 -6.01 -11.52
CA ALA A 591 33.80 -6.24 -12.81
C ALA A 591 32.89 -5.80 -13.96
N THR A 592 33.05 -4.57 -14.43
CA THR A 592 32.48 -4.12 -15.70
C THR A 592 33.19 -4.81 -16.87
N LYS A 593 32.48 -5.69 -17.58
CA LYS A 593 32.90 -6.11 -18.93
C LYS A 593 32.67 -4.93 -19.88
N SER A 594 33.74 -4.32 -20.37
CA SER A 594 33.66 -3.37 -21.48
C SER A 594 33.19 -4.09 -22.74
N PHE A 595 32.04 -3.71 -23.29
CA PHE A 595 31.69 -4.01 -24.67
C PHE A 595 32.15 -2.87 -25.56
N MET A 596 33.00 -3.17 -26.54
CA MET A 596 33.35 -2.24 -27.60
C MET A 596 32.15 -2.07 -28.54
N LEU A 597 31.95 -0.85 -29.03
CA LEU A 597 31.08 -0.62 -30.20
C LEU A 597 31.78 -1.17 -31.46
N PRO A 598 31.08 -1.85 -32.36
CA PRO A 598 31.65 -2.23 -33.66
C PRO A 598 31.87 -0.99 -34.54
N PRO A 599 32.86 -1.01 -35.45
CA PRO A 599 33.16 0.13 -36.32
C PRO A 599 32.10 0.32 -37.42
N ILE A 600 32.00 1.56 -37.89
CA ILE A 600 31.20 1.95 -39.07
C ILE A 600 31.97 1.51 -40.33
N PRO A 601 31.36 0.79 -41.28
CA PRO A 601 31.94 0.59 -42.60
C PRO A 601 31.80 1.86 -43.44
N SER A 602 32.92 2.37 -43.95
CA SER A 602 32.97 3.38 -45.00
C SER A 602 33.27 2.70 -46.34
N GLU A 603 32.44 2.91 -47.35
CA GLU A 603 32.79 2.64 -48.75
C GLU A 603 32.59 3.91 -49.59
N GLU A 604 33.43 4.06 -50.60
CA GLU A 604 33.55 5.27 -51.42
C GLU A 604 32.77 5.16 -52.75
N ASN A 605 32.84 6.23 -53.55
CA ASN A 605 32.18 6.36 -54.84
C ASN A 605 32.52 5.21 -55.82
N ASP A 606 31.56 4.78 -56.63
CA ASP A 606 31.46 5.33 -57.99
C ASP A 606 30.24 4.84 -58.78
N THR A 607 29.49 5.78 -59.36
CA THR A 607 29.08 5.76 -60.78
C THR A 607 28.32 7.03 -61.15
N GLN A 608 28.70 7.66 -62.27
CA GLN A 608 28.00 8.82 -62.83
C GLN A 608 26.90 8.39 -63.80
N THR A 609 25.73 9.04 -63.75
CA THR A 609 24.87 9.22 -64.92
C THR A 609 24.09 10.53 -64.80
N GLU A 610 24.37 11.51 -65.67
CA GLU A 610 23.54 12.72 -65.81
C GLU A 610 22.22 12.41 -66.53
N ILE A 611 21.09 12.93 -66.05
CA ILE A 611 20.00 13.44 -66.92
C ILE A 611 19.49 14.77 -66.32
N LYS A 612 19.17 15.75 -67.18
CA LYS A 612 18.73 17.11 -66.84
C LYS A 612 17.24 17.30 -67.15
N GLY A 613 16.51 18.12 -66.37
CA GLY A 613 15.08 18.43 -66.59
C GLY A 613 14.42 19.00 -65.31
N HIS A 614 14.46 20.30 -64.97
CA HIS A 614 13.84 21.50 -65.57
C HIS A 614 12.30 21.65 -65.40
N LEU A 615 11.95 22.52 -64.43
CA LEU A 615 10.84 23.49 -64.39
C LEU A 615 9.35 23.08 -64.23
N ASN A 616 8.71 23.84 -63.33
CA ASN A 616 7.33 24.35 -63.31
C ASN A 616 6.16 23.36 -63.42
N GLY A 617 5.50 23.16 -62.28
CA GLY A 617 4.24 22.44 -62.18
C GLY A 617 2.96 23.25 -62.45
N GLN A 618 1.86 22.75 -61.88
CA GLN A 618 0.58 23.43 -61.76
C GLN A 618 -0.24 22.81 -60.62
N GLU A 619 -1.26 23.51 -60.16
CA GLU A 619 -2.21 23.05 -59.15
C GLU A 619 -3.06 21.87 -59.67
N LYS A 620 -3.50 20.99 -58.77
CA LYS A 620 -4.70 20.17 -58.99
C LYS A 620 -5.33 19.74 -57.68
N GLU A 621 -6.66 19.63 -57.70
CA GLU A 621 -7.48 19.32 -56.54
C GLU A 621 -7.23 17.91 -56.02
N CYS A 622 -7.12 17.76 -54.69
CA CYS A 622 -7.12 16.44 -54.05
C CYS A 622 -8.52 16.17 -53.49
N GLY A 623 -9.28 15.30 -54.15
CA GLY A 623 -10.59 14.86 -53.68
C GLY A 623 -10.51 13.90 -52.48
N ASN A 624 -11.63 13.75 -51.76
CA ASN A 624 -11.76 12.79 -50.67
C ASN A 624 -11.57 11.36 -51.19
N GLN A 625 -10.61 10.62 -50.63
CA GLN A 625 -10.63 9.15 -50.60
C GLN A 625 -10.21 8.65 -49.22
N GLU A 626 -11.02 7.75 -48.67
CA GLU A 626 -10.73 7.04 -47.43
C GLU A 626 -9.61 6.03 -47.67
N LEU A 627 -8.58 6.03 -46.81
CA LEU A 627 -7.53 5.01 -46.82
C LEU A 627 -7.48 4.27 -45.48
N SER A 628 -8.18 3.14 -45.45
CA SER A 628 -8.20 2.21 -44.33
C SER A 628 -6.90 1.39 -44.27
N LEU A 629 -6.10 1.60 -43.22
CA LEU A 629 -4.91 0.79 -42.96
C LEU A 629 -5.17 -0.28 -41.89
N LEU A 630 -5.28 -1.52 -42.37
CA LEU A 630 -5.49 -2.72 -41.57
C LEU A 630 -4.21 -3.14 -40.83
N TYR A 631 -4.30 -3.31 -39.51
CA TYR A 631 -3.31 -4.06 -38.73
C TYR A 631 -3.85 -5.47 -38.41
N PRO A 632 -3.18 -6.56 -38.82
CA PRO A 632 -3.64 -7.93 -38.56
C PRO A 632 -3.34 -8.36 -37.12
N GLY A 633 -4.32 -8.17 -36.22
CA GLY A 633 -4.23 -8.62 -34.83
C GLY A 633 -4.38 -10.15 -34.69
N LYS A 634 -3.32 -10.84 -34.24
CA LYS A 634 -3.40 -12.26 -33.86
C LYS A 634 -4.31 -12.44 -32.64
N ARG A 635 -5.49 -13.06 -32.83
CA ARG A 635 -6.32 -13.57 -31.73
C ARG A 635 -5.94 -15.02 -31.42
N TYR A 636 -5.48 -15.28 -30.19
CA TYR A 636 -5.38 -16.63 -29.65
C TYR A 636 -6.71 -16.98 -28.99
N LEU A 637 -7.37 -18.04 -29.47
CA LEU A 637 -8.57 -18.61 -28.82
C LEU A 637 -8.15 -19.78 -27.94
N TYR A 638 -8.43 -19.69 -26.64
CA TYR A 638 -8.33 -20.81 -25.71
C TYR A 638 -9.62 -21.63 -25.80
N SER A 639 -9.55 -22.85 -26.36
CA SER A 639 -10.56 -23.88 -26.10
C SER A 639 -10.05 -24.76 -24.95
N ASN A 640 -10.92 -25.00 -23.97
CA ASN A 640 -10.58 -25.76 -22.77
C ASN A 640 -11.41 -27.04 -22.76
N ASN A 641 -10.81 -28.17 -23.15
CA ASN A 641 -11.50 -29.45 -23.25
C ASN A 641 -10.75 -30.52 -22.45
N SER A 642 -11.43 -31.15 -21.50
CA SER A 642 -10.80 -31.95 -20.45
C SER A 642 -10.69 -33.43 -20.83
N SER A 643 -9.53 -33.87 -21.34
CA SER A 643 -8.99 -35.21 -21.08
C SER A 643 -7.57 -35.37 -21.64
N ASN A 644 -6.77 -36.16 -20.91
CA ASN A 644 -5.41 -36.63 -21.22
C ASN A 644 -4.28 -35.58 -21.33
N ASN A 645 -3.13 -35.96 -20.76
CA ASN A 645 -1.86 -35.27 -20.98
C ASN A 645 -1.25 -35.78 -22.29
N ASP A 646 -0.98 -34.90 -23.23
CA ASP A 646 0.26 -34.85 -24.03
C ASP A 646 0.23 -33.61 -24.94
N VAL A 647 1.39 -33.00 -25.19
CA VAL A 647 1.51 -31.77 -26.01
C VAL A 647 2.30 -32.05 -27.28
N TYR A 648 1.60 -32.04 -28.42
CA TYR A 648 2.20 -32.07 -29.74
C TYR A 648 1.70 -30.88 -30.56
N PHE A 649 2.63 -30.22 -31.26
CA PHE A 649 2.30 -29.19 -32.25
C PHE A 649 2.20 -29.83 -33.64
N THR A 650 1.09 -29.60 -34.34
CA THR A 650 0.95 -29.92 -35.76
C THR A 650 0.32 -28.73 -36.49
N GLU A 651 0.94 -28.31 -37.58
CA GLU A 651 0.33 -27.38 -38.53
C GLU A 651 -0.62 -28.15 -39.45
N ASN A 652 -1.77 -27.56 -39.79
CA ASN A 652 -2.60 -28.02 -40.90
C ASN A 652 -3.31 -26.82 -41.54
N VAL A 653 -3.22 -26.73 -42.86
CA VAL A 653 -3.83 -25.67 -43.68
C VAL A 653 -5.19 -26.17 -44.17
N LEU A 654 -6.23 -25.33 -44.07
CA LEU A 654 -7.55 -25.60 -44.65
C LEU A 654 -7.96 -24.48 -45.61
N ASN A 655 -8.37 -24.87 -46.82
CA ASN A 655 -8.82 -23.96 -47.87
C ASN A 655 -10.28 -23.56 -47.68
N SER A 656 -10.61 -22.32 -48.05
CA SER A 656 -11.97 -21.78 -48.05
C SER A 656 -12.73 -22.11 -49.36
N PRO A 657 -14.00 -22.58 -49.30
CA PRO A 657 -14.89 -22.65 -50.46
C PRO A 657 -15.59 -21.30 -50.73
N SER A 658 -16.03 -21.09 -51.97
CA SER A 658 -16.75 -19.89 -52.44
C SER A 658 -18.27 -19.94 -52.19
N PRO A 659 -18.95 -18.80 -52.01
CA PRO A 659 -20.40 -18.75 -51.81
C PRO A 659 -21.19 -18.89 -53.12
N LYS A 660 -22.39 -19.48 -53.03
CA LYS A 660 -23.45 -19.42 -54.05
C LYS A 660 -24.84 -19.47 -53.43
N ASP A 661 -25.63 -18.46 -53.79
CA ASP A 661 -27.06 -18.49 -54.14
C ASP A 661 -28.15 -18.85 -53.10
N GLU A 662 -29.32 -18.21 -53.30
CA GLU A 662 -30.68 -18.45 -52.75
C GLU A 662 -31.10 -17.96 -51.34
N TYR A 663 -32.00 -16.95 -51.34
CA TYR A 663 -32.95 -16.60 -50.28
C TYR A 663 -34.37 -16.54 -50.88
N PRO A 664 -35.44 -17.01 -50.20
CA PRO A 664 -36.82 -16.90 -50.67
C PRO A 664 -37.46 -15.53 -50.34
N PRO A 665 -38.49 -15.09 -51.09
CA PRO A 665 -39.08 -13.74 -50.96
C PRO A 665 -40.19 -13.62 -49.91
N LEU A 666 -40.39 -12.40 -49.41
CA LEU A 666 -41.55 -12.00 -48.59
C LEU A 666 -42.72 -11.48 -49.46
N PRO A 667 -43.99 -11.63 -49.02
CA PRO A 667 -45.16 -11.23 -49.78
C PRO A 667 -45.47 -9.72 -49.70
N SER A 668 -46.19 -9.22 -50.69
CA SER A 668 -46.58 -7.81 -50.82
C SER A 668 -48.07 -7.57 -50.53
N SER A 669 -48.39 -6.48 -49.83
CA SER A 669 -49.65 -5.75 -50.00
C SER A 669 -49.45 -4.25 -49.75
N SER A 670 -50.30 -3.43 -50.35
CA SER A 670 -50.25 -1.96 -50.35
C SER A 670 -51.41 -1.36 -49.55
N ILE A 671 -51.36 -0.04 -49.28
CA ILE A 671 -52.47 0.96 -49.38
C ILE A 671 -52.24 2.19 -48.46
N LEU A 672 -52.22 3.40 -49.06
CA LEU A 672 -52.39 4.75 -48.45
C LEU A 672 -51.37 5.21 -47.36
N SER A 673 -51.11 6.52 -47.12
CA SER A 673 -51.30 7.74 -47.93
C SER A 673 -50.48 8.92 -47.35
N GLU A 674 -49.87 9.74 -48.20
CA GLU A 674 -49.43 11.12 -47.89
C GLU A 674 -50.62 12.11 -47.89
N PRO A 675 -50.47 13.39 -47.48
CA PRO A 675 -49.34 14.06 -46.81
C PRO A 675 -49.75 14.90 -45.56
N GLU A 676 -48.78 15.51 -44.85
CA GLU A 676 -48.72 16.98 -44.72
C GLU A 676 -47.35 17.51 -44.22
N LYS A 677 -47.19 18.84 -44.15
CA LYS A 677 -45.93 19.57 -43.94
C LYS A 677 -45.89 20.27 -42.57
N VAL A 678 -44.84 21.07 -42.33
CA VAL A 678 -44.70 22.09 -41.26
C VAL A 678 -44.26 21.50 -39.89
N TYR A 679 -43.34 22.07 -39.09
CA TYR A 679 -42.65 23.38 -39.07
C TYR A 679 -41.10 23.28 -39.03
N LYS A 680 -40.42 24.44 -39.18
CA LYS A 680 -39.00 24.68 -38.85
C LYS A 680 -38.87 25.37 -37.48
N LYS A 681 -37.66 25.34 -36.91
CA LYS A 681 -37.22 25.81 -35.58
C LYS A 681 -37.52 24.82 -34.44
N TYR A 682 -36.68 24.71 -33.41
CA TYR A 682 -35.43 25.45 -33.16
C TYR A 682 -34.19 24.65 -33.57
#